data_AF-A0A353B8U4-F1
#
_entry.id   AF-A0A353B8U4-F1
#
_cell.length_a   1.000
_cell.length_b   1.000
_cell.length_c   1.000
_cell.angle_alpha   90.00
_cell.angle_beta   90.00
_cell.angle_gamma   90.00
#
_symmetry.space_group_name_H-M   'P 1'
#
loop_
_entity.id
_entity.type
_entity.pdbx_description
1 polymer ?
#
loop_
_entity_poly.entity_id
_entity_poly.type
_entity_poly.pdbx_seq_one_letter_code
_entity_poly.pdbx_strand_id
1 'polypeptide(L)'
;MMLRLLFLLSFVCLGTPFAYGQLGPVVNPTQAAALQSAAQQAAVSGEPFGVFSLDVPLPAGGQATDAAGNGLNILVGDSAGRVYFPTYEVITSRQLVPAQAGNRPGLGLGIGRPGGLVDRIRNAVQPESTVEDVPTAIRIHGLFTGSQNLDVQVEGDVSYKTSLAVTDPQQSPLGTAPHRDALARWWSAYVSHARSEFQRGDFPSLFHRYMLSMLSHRLNVPFAELAPAGEDKEESESITLKTLSLVAGIDARRESILEKLLSPNAPADLASQPLPPPPAWSEDLRLQAKRPVGALPEIEPIATRVPPECLYLRFGSFRNYVWFQEMGERFGGDLAQAIKMRGFNAEATARMEKMLATKLTTVAKMFGDQLVQDMALIGTDLYVKEGASLGVILHATNPALLITTTQSERKRAAAETPNAQLQTVQIGGRDVSLLSTPDNRIRSFFVADGNFLLVTTSEHIVARFLQVAGGDESLAGTPEFQWTRQWMPAAQDYSVFAYFSPRFLQELVSPKHQIELSRRLEALGRIEIATVASQAAKAEGLPSQSLLQLQAEGFLPEDFLESADGSRPILTRDGQWIDSIRGARGSFLPIADTQIAQVTASEASEYEETANFFSEQWQQMDPMVFGLRRFRGPEADHETVAVEGYIAPFDADKYGWIGKQLGAPTMTRFRQPESDLVSAQVHMRAGAGLASSDSDYYLLGGLKDARLPELDKVDGLLNKFTAFASVPIYIGAWPKPDLVESLPLGIGRNFS
;
A
#
# COMPACT_ATOMS: atom_id res chain seq x y z
N MET A 1 -6.42 12.77 -7.23
CA MET A 1 -5.63 12.83 -8.48
C MET A 1 -5.49 14.27 -8.99
N MET A 2 -6.55 15.07 -9.06
CA MET A 2 -6.49 16.50 -9.47
C MET A 2 -5.64 17.42 -8.56
N LEU A 3 -5.51 17.14 -7.26
CA LEU A 3 -4.74 18.00 -6.35
C LEU A 3 -3.20 17.85 -6.44
N ARG A 4 -2.69 16.73 -6.98
CA ARG A 4 -1.24 16.53 -7.18
C ARG A 4 -0.70 17.23 -8.43
N LEU A 5 -1.58 17.64 -9.34
CA LEU A 5 -1.21 18.32 -10.58
C LEU A 5 -0.91 19.82 -10.37
N LEU A 6 -1.38 20.38 -9.25
CA LEU A 6 -1.21 21.79 -8.89
C LEU A 6 0.21 22.17 -8.44
N PHE A 7 0.91 21.24 -7.80
CA PHE A 7 2.13 21.55 -7.05
C PHE A 7 3.40 21.50 -7.92
N LEU A 8 3.34 20.90 -9.11
CA LEU A 8 4.50 20.61 -9.95
C LEU A 8 4.85 21.72 -10.96
N LEU A 9 4.13 22.84 -10.98
CA LEU A 9 4.28 23.90 -11.99
C LEU A 9 5.07 25.14 -11.51
N SER A 10 5.66 25.11 -10.31
CA SER A 10 6.23 26.32 -9.68
C SER A 10 7.76 26.49 -9.80
N PHE A 11 8.50 25.61 -10.48
CA PHE A 11 9.97 25.65 -10.46
C PHE A 11 10.64 25.52 -11.83
N VAL A 12 10.41 26.47 -12.75
CA VAL A 12 11.35 26.74 -13.86
C VAL A 12 11.31 28.22 -14.24
N CYS A 13 12.21 29.01 -13.66
CA CYS A 13 12.76 30.23 -14.28
C CYS A 13 13.79 30.84 -13.34
N LEU A 14 15.08 30.70 -13.65
CA LEU A 14 16.12 31.70 -13.37
C LEU A 14 17.41 31.27 -14.10
N GLY A 15 17.79 32.06 -15.10
CA GLY A 15 18.98 31.84 -15.92
C GLY A 15 20.26 32.24 -15.20
N THR A 16 21.35 31.55 -15.55
CA THR A 16 22.73 31.97 -15.24
C THR A 16 23.53 32.07 -16.55
N PRO A 17 24.44 33.06 -16.66
CA PRO A 17 25.14 33.34 -17.91
C PRO A 17 26.34 32.43 -18.11
N PHE A 18 26.55 32.00 -19.35
CA PHE A 18 27.75 31.30 -19.81
C PHE A 18 28.99 32.19 -19.70
N ALA A 19 30.01 31.71 -18.97
CA ALA A 19 31.36 32.25 -19.03
C ALA A 19 32.21 31.41 -19.99
N TYR A 20 32.80 32.08 -20.99
CA TYR A 20 33.78 31.52 -21.91
C TYR A 20 35.09 31.20 -21.14
N GLY A 21 35.49 29.92 -21.11
CA GLY A 21 36.79 29.46 -20.62
C GLY A 21 37.65 28.96 -21.79
N GLN A 22 38.90 29.45 -21.85
CA GLN A 22 39.85 29.22 -22.93
C GLN A 22 40.30 27.75 -23.08
N LEU A 23 40.51 27.34 -24.33
CA LEU A 23 41.07 26.06 -24.77
C LEU A 23 42.53 25.89 -24.30
N GLY A 24 42.79 24.88 -23.48
CA GLY A 24 44.13 24.31 -23.25
C GLY A 24 44.49 23.27 -24.33
N PRO A 25 45.78 22.90 -24.49
CA PRO A 25 46.26 22.22 -25.68
C PRO A 25 45.80 20.75 -25.76
N VAL A 26 45.45 20.36 -26.98
CA VAL A 26 45.08 19.00 -27.40
C VAL A 26 46.25 18.05 -27.17
N VAL A 27 46.07 17.08 -26.28
CA VAL A 27 46.98 15.94 -26.12
C VAL A 27 46.54 14.82 -27.08
N ASN A 28 47.50 14.23 -27.78
CA ASN A 28 47.28 13.18 -28.78
C ASN A 28 46.43 12.00 -28.25
N PRO A 29 45.38 11.56 -28.96
CA PRO A 29 44.43 10.53 -28.49
C PRO A 29 45.04 9.13 -28.36
N THR A 30 46.17 8.86 -29.01
CA THR A 30 46.86 7.56 -28.95
C THR A 30 47.70 7.34 -27.69
N GLN A 31 48.06 8.41 -26.95
CA GLN A 31 48.74 8.28 -25.65
C GLN A 31 47.75 8.27 -24.47
N ALA A 32 46.59 8.90 -24.61
CA ALA A 32 45.53 8.87 -23.59
C ALA A 32 44.91 7.46 -23.44
N ALA A 33 44.68 6.75 -24.55
CA ALA A 33 44.13 5.39 -24.51
C ALA A 33 45.10 4.35 -23.93
N ALA A 34 46.41 4.51 -24.13
CA ALA A 34 47.44 3.63 -23.57
C ALA A 34 47.75 3.91 -22.08
N LEU A 35 47.46 5.13 -21.59
CA LEU A 35 47.61 5.50 -20.18
C LEU A 35 46.32 5.31 -19.37
N GLN A 36 45.14 5.28 -19.98
CA GLN A 36 43.86 5.00 -19.30
C GLN A 36 43.49 3.52 -19.21
N SER A 37 44.04 2.65 -20.05
CA SER A 37 43.77 1.19 -20.03
C SER A 37 44.64 0.40 -19.06
N ALA A 38 45.69 1.01 -18.49
CA ALA A 38 46.60 0.39 -17.54
C ALA A 38 46.16 0.49 -16.07
N ALA A 39 45.03 1.14 -15.79
CA ALA A 39 44.39 1.21 -14.48
C ALA A 39 42.93 0.77 -14.62
N GLN A 40 42.34 -0.17 -13.88
CA GLN A 40 42.74 -0.94 -12.71
C GLN A 40 41.79 -2.16 -12.67
N GLN A 41 42.19 -3.28 -13.26
CA GLN A 41 41.67 -4.58 -12.80
C GLN A 41 42.30 -4.83 -11.45
N ALA A 42 41.52 -4.71 -10.38
CA ALA A 42 42.02 -4.79 -9.02
C ALA A 42 41.12 -5.71 -8.22
N ALA A 43 41.73 -6.64 -7.50
CA ALA A 43 41.09 -7.41 -6.45
C ALA A 43 41.94 -7.26 -5.20
N VAL A 44 41.33 -6.82 -4.10
CA VAL A 44 42.00 -6.62 -2.82
C VAL A 44 41.28 -7.47 -1.79
N SER A 45 42.00 -8.36 -1.09
CA SER A 45 41.39 -9.19 -0.04
C SER A 45 40.98 -8.35 1.17
N GLY A 46 40.05 -8.86 1.96
CA GLY A 46 39.59 -8.21 3.19
C GLY A 46 38.63 -9.12 3.96
N GLU A 47 38.28 -8.69 5.17
CA GLU A 47 37.37 -9.38 6.08
C GLU A 47 36.18 -8.46 6.38
N PRO A 48 34.92 -8.92 6.27
CA PRO A 48 34.50 -10.26 5.86
C PRO A 48 34.62 -10.51 4.34
N PHE A 49 34.79 -9.46 3.53
CA PHE A 49 34.93 -9.59 2.08
C PHE A 49 36.12 -8.79 1.52
N GLY A 50 36.76 -9.36 0.52
CA GLY A 50 37.56 -8.62 -0.45
C GLY A 50 36.67 -7.88 -1.46
N VAL A 51 37.24 -6.90 -2.15
CA VAL A 51 36.55 -6.09 -3.16
C VAL A 51 37.27 -6.20 -4.49
N PHE A 52 36.53 -6.37 -5.58
CA PHE A 52 37.08 -6.32 -6.93
C PHE A 52 36.39 -5.26 -7.80
N SER A 53 37.14 -4.78 -8.79
CA SER A 53 36.62 -3.94 -9.88
C SER A 53 37.17 -4.41 -11.23
N LEU A 54 36.30 -4.48 -12.22
CA LEU A 54 36.60 -4.94 -13.57
C LEU A 54 35.92 -4.06 -14.61
N ASP A 55 36.69 -3.51 -15.54
CA ASP A 55 36.16 -2.78 -16.69
C ASP A 55 35.94 -3.75 -17.85
N VAL A 56 34.70 -3.84 -18.33
CA VAL A 56 34.29 -4.65 -19.47
C VAL A 56 33.90 -3.72 -20.62
N PRO A 57 34.60 -3.75 -21.77
CA PRO A 57 34.27 -2.88 -22.89
C PRO A 57 32.93 -3.26 -23.51
N LEU A 58 32.14 -2.24 -23.88
CA LEU A 58 30.92 -2.43 -24.67
C LEU A 58 31.28 -2.45 -26.16
N PRO A 59 30.62 -3.28 -26.99
CA PRO A 59 30.84 -3.27 -28.43
C PRO A 59 30.48 -1.89 -29.02
N ALA A 60 31.19 -1.46 -30.07
CA ALA A 60 30.98 -0.16 -30.69
C ALA A 60 29.53 0.00 -31.19
N GLY A 61 28.81 0.99 -30.67
CA GLY A 61 27.38 1.21 -30.93
C GLY A 61 26.41 0.44 -30.01
N GLY A 62 26.93 -0.26 -29.00
CA GLY A 62 26.13 -0.94 -27.99
C GLY A 62 25.35 0.04 -27.10
N GLN A 63 24.11 -0.30 -26.78
CA GLN A 63 23.31 0.44 -25.81
C GLN A 63 23.67 -0.03 -24.39
N ALA A 64 23.66 0.90 -23.43
CA ALA A 64 23.81 0.57 -22.01
C ALA A 64 22.48 0.13 -21.37
N THR A 65 21.53 -0.24 -22.21
CA THR A 65 20.18 -0.67 -21.86
C THR A 65 19.81 -1.88 -22.72
N ASP A 66 18.93 -2.72 -22.22
CA ASP A 66 18.31 -3.78 -23.00
C ASP A 66 17.42 -3.21 -24.12
N ALA A 67 16.86 -4.10 -24.96
CA ALA A 67 15.98 -3.72 -26.06
C ALA A 67 14.67 -3.03 -25.63
N ALA A 68 14.32 -3.09 -24.34
CA ALA A 68 13.15 -2.44 -23.74
C ALA A 68 13.50 -1.10 -23.07
N GLY A 69 14.78 -0.70 -23.06
CA GLY A 69 15.25 0.52 -22.40
C GLY A 69 15.54 0.36 -20.91
N ASN A 70 15.55 -0.88 -20.39
CA ASN A 70 15.93 -1.18 -19.00
C ASN A 70 17.45 -1.31 -18.86
N GLY A 71 17.98 -1.37 -17.65
CA GLY A 71 19.41 -1.65 -17.42
C GLY A 71 19.86 -2.98 -18.06
N LEU A 72 21.17 -3.15 -18.26
CA LEU A 72 21.75 -4.40 -18.75
C LEU A 72 21.46 -5.57 -17.80
N ASN A 73 21.06 -6.70 -18.37
CA ASN A 73 20.88 -7.97 -17.69
C ASN A 73 22.21 -8.73 -17.69
N ILE A 74 22.97 -8.61 -16.60
CA ILE A 74 24.26 -9.27 -16.42
C ILE A 74 24.26 -10.16 -15.17
N LEU A 75 24.87 -11.34 -15.30
CA LEU A 75 25.19 -12.25 -14.21
C LEU A 75 26.70 -12.26 -14.02
N VAL A 76 27.16 -12.05 -12.79
CA VAL A 76 28.58 -12.04 -12.44
C VAL A 76 28.84 -13.12 -11.41
N GLY A 77 29.82 -13.99 -11.68
CA GLY A 77 30.16 -15.09 -10.78
C GLY A 77 31.62 -15.54 -10.93
N ASP A 78 31.99 -16.54 -10.14
CA ASP A 78 33.20 -17.33 -10.37
C ASP A 78 32.85 -18.83 -10.29
N SER A 79 33.76 -19.70 -10.76
CA SER A 79 33.53 -21.15 -10.73
C SER A 79 33.50 -21.78 -9.33
N ALA A 80 33.92 -21.03 -8.31
CA ALA A 80 34.00 -21.47 -6.92
C ALA A 80 32.86 -20.89 -6.04
N GLY A 81 31.94 -20.12 -6.61
CA GLY A 81 30.85 -19.45 -5.90
C GLY A 81 31.30 -18.34 -4.94
N ARG A 82 32.46 -17.70 -5.16
CA ARG A 82 33.05 -16.74 -4.21
C ARG A 82 32.65 -15.28 -4.46
N VAL A 83 31.86 -14.99 -5.48
CA VAL A 83 31.45 -13.62 -5.84
C VAL A 83 30.10 -13.28 -5.24
N TYR A 84 30.02 -12.12 -4.60
CA TYR A 84 28.83 -11.63 -3.90
C TYR A 84 28.53 -10.17 -4.27
N PHE A 85 27.25 -9.82 -4.23
CA PHE A 85 26.74 -8.44 -4.41
C PHE A 85 27.36 -7.68 -5.61
N PRO A 86 27.34 -8.28 -6.82
CA PRO A 86 27.82 -7.58 -8.00
C PRO A 86 26.93 -6.38 -8.32
N THR A 87 27.54 -5.31 -8.79
CA THR A 87 26.88 -4.11 -9.30
C THR A 87 27.69 -3.55 -10.45
N TYR A 88 27.11 -2.68 -11.26
CA TYR A 88 27.82 -2.07 -12.37
C TYR A 88 27.49 -0.60 -12.56
N GLU A 89 28.45 0.12 -13.12
CA GLU A 89 28.32 1.50 -13.57
C GLU A 89 28.61 1.56 -15.07
N VAL A 90 27.91 2.47 -15.77
CA VAL A 90 28.15 2.71 -17.19
C VAL A 90 29.24 3.78 -17.33
N ILE A 91 30.33 3.43 -18.02
CA ILE A 91 31.37 4.38 -18.38
C ILE A 91 31.02 4.99 -19.73
N THR A 92 30.84 6.31 -19.76
CA THR A 92 30.62 7.07 -20.98
C THR A 92 31.90 7.80 -21.42
N SER A 93 32.04 7.99 -22.73
CA SER A 93 33.06 8.85 -23.31
C SER A 93 32.41 9.92 -24.17
N ARG A 94 32.92 11.14 -24.10
CA ARG A 94 32.49 12.22 -24.99
C ARG A 94 32.99 11.94 -26.39
N GLN A 95 32.06 11.69 -27.31
CA GLN A 95 32.37 11.46 -28.72
C GLN A 95 31.64 12.49 -29.59
N LEU A 96 32.28 12.91 -30.67
CA LEU A 96 31.58 13.58 -31.76
C LEU A 96 30.79 12.52 -32.53
N VAL A 97 29.47 12.55 -32.40
CA VAL A 97 28.58 11.70 -33.18
C VAL A 97 28.21 12.47 -34.45
N PRO A 98 28.40 11.90 -35.66
CA PRO A 98 27.92 12.52 -36.88
C PRO A 98 26.41 12.63 -36.80
N ALA A 99 25.84 13.80 -37.13
CA ALA A 99 24.40 13.96 -37.18
C ALA A 99 23.81 12.87 -38.10
N GLN A 100 23.04 11.93 -37.54
CA GLN A 100 22.44 10.87 -38.34
C GLN A 100 21.58 11.51 -39.43
N ALA A 101 21.78 11.08 -40.68
CA ALA A 101 20.93 11.47 -41.80
C ALA A 101 19.53 10.82 -41.67
N GLY A 102 18.77 11.22 -40.64
CA GLY A 102 17.40 10.81 -40.43
C GLY A 102 16.51 11.40 -41.53
N ASN A 103 15.92 10.53 -42.34
CA ASN A 103 14.86 10.76 -43.33
C ASN A 103 14.75 12.20 -43.84
N ARG A 104 15.45 12.52 -44.93
CA ARG A 104 15.06 13.63 -45.81
C ARG A 104 13.62 13.36 -46.28
N PRO A 105 12.61 14.16 -45.92
CA PRO A 105 11.34 14.11 -46.63
C PRO A 105 11.66 14.50 -48.07
N GLY A 106 11.23 13.69 -49.04
CA GLY A 106 11.41 13.99 -50.45
C GLY A 106 10.95 15.42 -50.74
N LEU A 107 11.77 16.17 -51.50
CA LEU A 107 11.47 17.52 -51.97
C LEU A 107 10.22 17.50 -52.86
N GLY A 108 9.03 17.55 -52.25
CA GLY A 108 7.78 17.86 -52.92
C GLY A 108 7.66 19.37 -53.08
N LEU A 109 7.80 19.85 -54.31
CA LEU A 109 7.48 21.23 -54.69
C LEU A 109 5.97 21.49 -54.48
N GLY A 110 5.61 21.96 -53.28
CA GLY A 110 4.28 22.47 -52.94
C GLY A 110 4.33 23.97 -52.70
N ILE A 111 3.90 24.76 -53.69
CA ILE A 111 3.75 26.21 -53.59
C ILE A 111 2.55 26.50 -52.69
N GLY A 112 2.75 27.17 -51.54
CA GLY A 112 1.69 27.90 -50.84
C GLY A 112 1.48 27.64 -49.34
N ARG A 113 2.46 27.95 -48.48
CA ARG A 113 2.21 28.26 -47.04
C ARG A 113 3.18 29.34 -46.53
N PRO A 114 2.72 30.47 -45.93
CA PRO A 114 3.58 31.45 -45.31
C PRO A 114 3.91 31.00 -43.88
N GLY A 115 5.09 30.39 -43.70
CA GLY A 115 5.57 29.97 -42.38
C GLY A 115 7.00 29.41 -42.37
N GLY A 116 7.53 29.02 -43.53
CA GLY A 116 8.81 28.30 -43.59
C GLY A 116 10.06 29.18 -43.66
N LEU A 117 10.24 30.22 -42.83
CA LEU A 117 11.53 30.93 -42.76
C LEU A 117 12.32 30.56 -41.48
N VAL A 118 11.62 30.27 -40.39
CA VAL A 118 12.23 29.82 -39.11
C VAL A 118 12.73 28.37 -39.21
N ASP A 119 11.98 27.47 -39.84
CA ASP A 119 12.43 26.09 -40.09
C ASP A 119 13.60 26.00 -41.09
N ARG A 120 13.70 26.95 -42.03
CA ARG A 120 14.82 27.03 -42.98
C ARG A 120 16.10 27.51 -42.31
N ILE A 121 16.01 28.40 -41.32
CA ILE A 121 17.19 28.87 -40.56
C ILE A 121 17.59 27.83 -39.50
N ARG A 122 16.63 27.16 -38.86
CA ARG A 122 16.91 26.08 -37.89
C ARG A 122 17.59 24.86 -38.55
N ASN A 123 17.23 24.54 -39.80
CA ASN A 123 17.87 23.45 -40.55
C ASN A 123 19.19 23.85 -41.24
N ALA A 124 19.53 25.15 -41.30
CA ALA A 124 20.78 25.64 -41.88
C ALA A 124 21.92 25.80 -40.84
N VAL A 125 21.62 25.63 -39.55
CA VAL A 125 22.58 25.77 -38.44
C VAL A 125 22.45 24.59 -37.47
N GLN A 126 22.36 23.36 -37.99
CA GLN A 126 22.70 22.19 -37.18
C GLN A 126 24.20 21.92 -37.35
N PRO A 127 24.97 21.84 -36.25
CA PRO A 127 26.38 21.48 -36.34
C PRO A 127 26.51 20.10 -37.01
N GLU A 128 27.49 19.93 -37.91
CA GLU A 128 27.75 18.67 -38.65
C GLU A 128 28.03 17.46 -37.73
N SER A 129 28.19 17.69 -36.43
CA SER A 129 28.37 16.70 -35.38
C SER A 129 27.86 17.25 -34.04
N THR A 130 27.20 16.39 -33.26
CA THR A 130 26.82 16.69 -31.88
C THR A 130 27.80 15.96 -30.94
N VAL A 131 28.18 16.63 -29.84
CA VAL A 131 28.96 15.96 -28.78
C VAL A 131 27.96 15.23 -27.90
N GLU A 132 28.04 13.91 -27.89
CA GLU A 132 27.19 13.05 -27.07
C GLU A 132 28.06 12.21 -26.13
N ASP A 133 27.55 11.96 -24.93
CA ASP A 133 28.15 11.02 -23.98
C ASP A 133 27.73 9.60 -24.39
N VAL A 134 28.63 8.88 -25.06
CA VAL A 134 28.37 7.53 -25.59
C VAL A 134 28.89 6.49 -24.60
N PRO A 135 28.08 5.49 -24.18
CA PRO A 135 28.57 4.37 -23.39
C PRO A 135 29.69 3.60 -24.10
N THR A 136 30.82 3.40 -23.43
CA THR A 136 31.99 2.72 -23.99
C THR A 136 32.42 1.47 -23.22
N ALA A 137 32.08 1.38 -21.94
CA ALA A 137 32.38 0.24 -21.10
C ALA A 137 31.40 0.19 -19.93
N ILE A 138 31.34 -0.95 -19.26
CA ILE A 138 30.75 -1.07 -17.93
C ILE A 138 31.85 -1.37 -16.93
N ARG A 139 31.80 -0.72 -15.77
CA ARG A 139 32.63 -1.06 -14.62
C ARG A 139 31.83 -1.92 -13.69
N ILE A 140 32.24 -3.17 -13.53
CA ILE A 140 31.64 -4.12 -12.61
C ILE A 140 32.41 -4.05 -11.30
N HIS A 141 31.67 -3.88 -10.21
CA HIS A 141 32.17 -3.99 -8.85
C HIS A 141 31.53 -5.21 -8.18
N GLY A 142 32.25 -5.85 -7.26
CA GLY A 142 31.66 -6.90 -6.44
C GLY A 142 32.51 -7.21 -5.22
N LEU A 143 31.90 -7.94 -4.30
CA LEU A 143 32.54 -8.50 -3.12
C LEU A 143 32.97 -9.93 -3.39
N PHE A 144 34.02 -10.41 -2.72
CA PHE A 144 34.45 -11.79 -2.82
C PHE A 144 35.08 -12.33 -1.54
N THR A 145 35.12 -13.66 -1.40
CA THR A 145 35.77 -14.33 -0.27
C THR A 145 37.06 -15.04 -0.70
N GLY A 146 38.02 -15.13 0.24
CA GLY A 146 39.31 -15.79 0.05
C GLY A 146 40.43 -14.88 -0.46
N SER A 147 41.64 -15.44 -0.57
CA SER A 147 42.88 -14.72 -0.93
C SER A 147 43.54 -15.24 -2.21
N GLN A 148 42.97 -16.27 -2.84
CA GLN A 148 43.45 -16.81 -4.12
C GLN A 148 42.91 -15.99 -5.29
N ASN A 149 43.59 -16.03 -6.43
CA ASN A 149 43.15 -15.38 -7.68
C ASN A 149 41.66 -15.63 -7.96
N LEU A 150 40.99 -14.59 -8.46
CA LEU A 150 39.55 -14.58 -8.67
C LEU A 150 39.23 -14.71 -10.17
N ASP A 151 38.68 -15.85 -10.57
CA ASP A 151 38.31 -16.14 -11.96
C ASP A 151 36.89 -15.65 -12.26
N VAL A 152 36.75 -14.36 -12.55
CA VAL A 152 35.46 -13.70 -12.77
C VAL A 152 34.89 -14.04 -14.17
N GLN A 153 33.63 -14.45 -14.19
CA GLN A 153 32.83 -14.71 -15.38
C GLN A 153 31.59 -13.81 -15.37
N VAL A 154 31.37 -13.12 -16.49
CA VAL A 154 30.22 -12.26 -16.75
C VAL A 154 29.43 -12.87 -17.91
N GLU A 155 28.12 -13.01 -17.73
CA GLU A 155 27.19 -13.58 -18.70
C GLU A 155 25.94 -12.70 -18.84
N GLY A 156 25.19 -12.85 -19.93
CA GLY A 156 23.98 -12.08 -20.24
C GLY A 156 24.15 -11.21 -21.48
N ASP A 157 23.75 -9.95 -21.40
CA ASP A 157 23.87 -8.98 -22.51
C ASP A 157 25.34 -8.71 -22.91
N VAL A 158 26.26 -8.95 -21.97
CA VAL A 158 27.70 -8.90 -22.19
C VAL A 158 28.32 -10.21 -21.68
N SER A 159 29.23 -10.80 -22.46
CA SER A 159 29.99 -11.98 -22.03
C SER A 159 31.47 -11.66 -21.92
N TYR A 160 32.06 -11.91 -20.75
CA TYR A 160 33.45 -11.61 -20.46
C TYR A 160 34.01 -12.56 -19.40
N LYS A 161 35.27 -12.98 -19.55
CA LYS A 161 35.94 -13.86 -18.59
C LYS A 161 37.38 -13.40 -18.36
N THR A 162 37.79 -13.27 -17.10
CA THR A 162 39.16 -12.87 -16.72
C THR A 162 39.58 -13.48 -15.39
N SER A 163 40.88 -13.46 -15.10
CA SER A 163 41.45 -13.86 -13.81
C SER A 163 42.10 -12.65 -13.14
N LEU A 164 41.67 -12.31 -11.93
CA LEU A 164 42.17 -11.17 -11.17
C LEU A 164 43.17 -11.64 -10.10
N ALA A 165 44.36 -11.06 -10.09
CA ALA A 165 45.33 -11.27 -9.01
C ALA A 165 44.86 -10.55 -7.74
N VAL A 166 44.71 -11.30 -6.64
CA VAL A 166 44.26 -10.76 -5.35
C VAL A 166 45.46 -10.20 -4.59
N THR A 167 45.37 -8.92 -4.21
CA THR A 167 46.39 -8.24 -3.41
C THR A 167 46.04 -8.30 -1.93
N ASP A 168 46.98 -8.76 -1.11
CA ASP A 168 46.84 -8.79 0.34
C ASP A 168 47.16 -7.41 0.96
N PRO A 169 46.21 -6.77 1.68
CA PRO A 169 46.44 -5.48 2.35
C PRO A 169 47.65 -5.47 3.30
N GLN A 170 47.97 -6.62 3.93
CA GLN A 170 49.10 -6.70 4.86
C GLN A 170 50.46 -6.64 4.16
N GLN A 171 50.49 -6.96 2.87
CA GLN A 171 51.70 -6.93 2.03
C GLN A 171 51.84 -5.61 1.27
N SER A 172 50.80 -4.75 1.32
CA SER A 172 50.80 -3.44 0.67
C SER A 172 51.51 -2.39 1.53
N PRO A 173 52.41 -1.57 0.95
CA PRO A 173 53.02 -0.45 1.66
C PRO A 173 52.01 0.62 2.10
N LEU A 174 50.78 0.58 1.57
CA LEU A 174 49.66 1.47 1.89
C LEU A 174 48.70 0.87 2.95
N GLY A 175 49.00 -0.32 3.48
CA GLY A 175 48.15 -1.02 4.45
C GLY A 175 46.73 -1.28 3.93
N THR A 176 45.72 -0.99 4.75
CA THR A 176 44.29 -1.22 4.42
C THR A 176 43.63 -0.11 3.60
N ALA A 177 44.33 0.98 3.29
CA ALA A 177 43.76 2.10 2.53
C ALA A 177 43.21 1.68 1.14
N PRO A 178 43.91 0.85 0.33
CA PRO A 178 43.38 0.41 -0.97
C PRO A 178 42.09 -0.41 -0.87
N HIS A 179 41.96 -1.25 0.16
CA HIS A 179 40.73 -2.01 0.42
C HIS A 179 39.58 -1.06 0.79
N ARG A 180 39.82 -0.12 1.72
CA ARG A 180 38.81 0.86 2.13
C ARG A 180 38.32 1.73 0.96
N ASP A 181 39.23 2.18 0.09
CA ASP A 181 38.89 3.00 -1.07
C ASP A 181 38.15 2.20 -2.16
N ALA A 182 38.49 0.91 -2.33
CA ALA A 182 37.73 0.01 -3.20
C ALA A 182 36.33 -0.26 -2.65
N LEU A 183 36.21 -0.51 -1.34
CA LEU A 183 34.95 -0.74 -0.65
C LEU A 183 34.02 0.48 -0.73
N ALA A 184 34.54 1.68 -0.52
CA ALA A 184 33.77 2.92 -0.64
C ALA A 184 33.23 3.14 -2.06
N ARG A 185 34.03 2.81 -3.10
CA ARG A 185 33.59 2.88 -4.49
C ARG A 185 32.50 1.87 -4.81
N TRP A 186 32.69 0.60 -4.41
CA TRP A 186 31.65 -0.43 -4.56
C TRP A 186 30.36 -0.03 -3.83
N TRP A 187 30.45 0.50 -2.61
CA TRP A 187 29.28 0.92 -1.83
C TRP A 187 28.50 2.03 -2.53
N SER A 188 29.19 3.06 -3.04
CA SER A 188 28.57 4.14 -3.82
C SER A 188 27.84 3.60 -5.06
N ALA A 189 28.47 2.70 -5.82
CA ALA A 189 27.87 2.08 -6.99
C ALA A 189 26.63 1.24 -6.62
N TYR A 190 26.73 0.43 -5.56
CA TYR A 190 25.66 -0.43 -5.08
C TYR A 190 24.44 0.37 -4.62
N VAL A 191 24.65 1.44 -3.84
CA VAL A 191 23.57 2.34 -3.39
C VAL A 191 22.90 3.03 -4.59
N SER A 192 23.68 3.51 -5.55
CA SER A 192 23.15 4.14 -6.77
C SER A 192 22.26 3.18 -7.57
N HIS A 193 22.72 1.94 -7.75
CA HIS A 193 21.97 0.90 -8.42
C HIS A 193 20.67 0.54 -7.66
N ALA A 194 20.75 0.34 -6.34
CA ALA A 194 19.58 0.04 -5.51
C ALA A 194 18.52 1.17 -5.54
N ARG A 195 18.95 2.44 -5.58
CA ARG A 195 18.04 3.60 -5.74
C ARG A 195 17.36 3.61 -7.11
N SER A 196 18.08 3.27 -8.17
CA SER A 196 17.53 3.18 -9.54
C SER A 196 16.47 2.08 -9.65
N GLU A 197 16.76 0.88 -9.14
CA GLU A 197 15.80 -0.24 -9.09
C GLU A 197 14.55 0.13 -8.26
N PHE A 198 14.75 0.75 -7.09
CA PHE A 198 13.65 1.21 -6.24
C PHE A 198 12.76 2.24 -6.95
N GLN A 199 13.33 3.18 -7.70
CA GLN A 199 12.57 4.19 -8.45
C GLN A 199 11.78 3.60 -9.63
N ARG A 200 12.25 2.51 -10.24
CA ARG A 200 11.54 1.78 -11.30
C ARG A 200 10.39 0.94 -10.76
N GLY A 201 10.48 0.48 -9.51
CA GLY A 201 9.45 -0.33 -8.87
C GLY A 201 9.49 -1.81 -9.24
N ASP A 202 10.63 -2.28 -9.78
CA ASP A 202 10.82 -3.64 -10.27
C ASP A 202 10.92 -4.67 -9.11
N PHE A 203 11.26 -4.22 -7.90
CA PHE A 203 11.46 -5.07 -6.72
C PHE A 203 10.74 -4.56 -5.45
N PRO A 204 10.37 -5.45 -4.50
CA PRO A 204 9.80 -5.04 -3.22
C PRO A 204 10.74 -4.13 -2.42
N SER A 205 10.21 -3.02 -1.90
CA SER A 205 10.98 -2.01 -1.13
C SER A 205 11.78 -2.61 0.03
N LEU A 206 11.19 -3.57 0.74
CA LEU A 206 11.82 -4.25 1.87
C LEU A 206 13.18 -4.86 1.52
N PHE A 207 13.31 -5.48 0.34
CA PHE A 207 14.54 -6.19 -0.03
C PHE A 207 15.72 -5.23 -0.11
N HIS A 208 15.59 -4.13 -0.86
CA HIS A 208 16.66 -3.15 -0.98
C HIS A 208 16.97 -2.46 0.35
N ARG A 209 15.95 -2.13 1.16
CA ARG A 209 16.16 -1.53 2.49
C ARG A 209 16.94 -2.46 3.41
N TYR A 210 16.54 -3.73 3.45
CA TYR A 210 17.22 -4.76 4.21
C TYR A 210 18.67 -4.91 3.76
N MET A 211 18.90 -5.05 2.45
CA MET A 211 20.24 -5.25 1.90
C MET A 211 21.18 -4.09 2.24
N LEU A 212 20.71 -2.85 2.10
CA LEU A 212 21.50 -1.67 2.45
C LEU A 212 21.80 -1.60 3.95
N SER A 213 20.80 -1.83 4.80
CA SER A 213 21.01 -1.87 6.26
C SER A 213 22.02 -2.95 6.67
N MET A 214 21.82 -4.19 6.19
CA MET A 214 22.67 -5.34 6.51
C MET A 214 24.11 -5.13 6.05
N LEU A 215 24.32 -4.70 4.79
CA LEU A 215 25.67 -4.47 4.25
C LEU A 215 26.35 -3.26 4.91
N SER A 216 25.59 -2.20 5.21
CA SER A 216 26.11 -1.04 5.96
C SER A 216 26.70 -1.47 7.30
N HIS A 217 25.96 -2.29 8.05
CA HIS A 217 26.40 -2.79 9.34
C HIS A 217 27.59 -3.77 9.22
N ARG A 218 27.49 -4.81 8.38
CA ARG A 218 28.54 -5.85 8.25
C ARG A 218 29.87 -5.31 7.72
N LEU A 219 29.83 -4.31 6.84
CA LEU A 219 31.01 -3.74 6.19
C LEU A 219 31.50 -2.46 6.86
N ASN A 220 30.80 -1.99 7.91
CA ASN A 220 31.06 -0.72 8.57
C ASN A 220 31.14 0.45 7.58
N VAL A 221 30.20 0.50 6.64
CA VAL A 221 30.06 1.59 5.65
C VAL A 221 28.84 2.46 5.99
N PRO A 222 28.80 3.75 5.60
CA PRO A 222 27.72 4.64 5.98
C PRO A 222 26.35 4.14 5.52
N PHE A 223 25.37 4.16 6.41
CA PHE A 223 23.98 3.82 6.08
C PHE A 223 23.46 4.77 4.98
N ALA A 224 22.70 4.23 4.04
CA ALA A 224 22.15 4.97 2.92
C ALA A 224 20.65 4.72 2.78
N GLU A 225 19.88 5.80 2.81
CA GLU A 225 18.44 5.76 2.57
C GLU A 225 18.13 5.60 1.07
N LEU A 226 17.10 4.80 0.74
CA LEU A 226 16.64 4.59 -0.64
C LEU A 226 15.86 5.78 -1.18
N ALA A 227 15.00 6.37 -0.36
CA ALA A 227 14.42 7.67 -0.66
C ALA A 227 15.40 8.73 -0.16
N PRO A 228 15.75 9.77 -0.95
CA PRO A 228 16.32 10.96 -0.35
C PRO A 228 15.33 11.48 0.71
N ALA A 229 15.83 12.12 1.77
CA ALA A 229 15.05 12.98 2.65
C ALA A 229 14.47 14.14 1.81
N GLY A 230 13.49 13.82 0.97
CA GLY A 230 12.70 14.76 0.23
C GLY A 230 11.73 15.32 1.24
N GLU A 231 11.82 16.64 1.42
CA GLU A 231 10.86 17.54 2.06
C GLU A 231 9.73 16.76 2.69
N ASP A 232 9.68 16.72 4.02
CA ASP A 232 8.48 16.43 4.77
C ASP A 232 7.34 17.00 3.95
N LYS A 233 6.63 16.13 3.22
CA LYS A 233 5.30 16.48 2.82
C LYS A 233 4.66 16.57 4.17
N GLU A 234 4.61 17.78 4.70
CA GLU A 234 3.48 18.25 5.45
C GLU A 234 2.30 17.78 4.61
N GLU A 235 1.90 16.53 4.82
CA GLU A 235 0.59 16.07 4.52
C GLU A 235 -0.23 16.98 5.42
N SER A 236 -0.62 18.13 4.84
CA SER A 236 -1.89 18.75 5.10
C SER A 236 -2.93 17.66 4.80
N GLU A 237 -2.99 16.65 5.66
CA GLU A 237 -4.07 15.71 5.78
C GLU A 237 -5.27 16.59 6.06
N SER A 238 -6.03 16.91 5.00
CA SER A 238 -7.29 17.58 5.20
C SER A 238 -8.07 16.72 6.19
N ILE A 239 -8.48 17.32 7.30
CA ILE A 239 -9.20 16.72 8.42
C ILE A 239 -10.36 15.80 7.94
N THR A 240 -10.95 16.11 6.78
CA THR A 240 -11.98 15.36 6.05
C THR A 240 -11.57 13.96 5.56
N LEU A 241 -10.27 13.67 5.45
CA LEU A 241 -9.72 12.38 5.02
C LEU A 241 -9.28 11.50 6.19
N LYS A 242 -9.33 11.97 7.46
CA LYS A 242 -8.78 11.19 8.58
C LYS A 242 -9.51 9.87 8.85
N THR A 243 -10.84 9.81 8.73
CA THR A 243 -11.57 8.52 8.83
C THR A 243 -11.24 7.58 7.68
N LEU A 244 -10.96 8.10 6.48
CA LEU A 244 -10.47 7.32 5.35
C LEU A 244 -8.97 6.98 5.49
N SER A 245 -8.19 7.78 6.21
CA SER A 245 -6.78 7.53 6.52
C SER A 245 -6.60 6.48 7.61
N LEU A 246 -7.61 6.23 8.46
CA LEU A 246 -7.63 5.02 9.32
C LEU A 246 -7.47 3.73 8.51
N VAL A 247 -7.98 3.70 7.27
CA VAL A 247 -7.83 2.57 6.35
C VAL A 247 -6.64 2.75 5.39
N ALA A 248 -6.41 3.96 4.89
CA ALA A 248 -5.39 4.23 3.87
C ALA A 248 -3.98 4.50 4.43
N GLY A 249 -3.85 4.89 5.69
CA GLY A 249 -2.58 5.28 6.33
C GLY A 249 -1.76 4.11 6.89
N ILE A 250 -2.30 2.88 6.85
CA ILE A 250 -1.62 1.67 7.33
C ILE A 250 -0.32 1.41 6.54
N ASP A 251 -0.33 1.64 5.23
CA ASP A 251 0.86 1.41 4.38
C ASP A 251 1.99 2.40 4.73
N ALA A 252 1.66 3.67 5.00
CA ALA A 252 2.63 4.67 5.43
C ALA A 252 3.23 4.32 6.80
N ARG A 253 2.37 3.90 7.75
CA ARG A 253 2.84 3.41 9.06
C ARG A 253 3.73 2.18 8.94
N ARG A 254 3.38 1.25 8.05
CA ARG A 254 4.20 0.06 7.79
C ARG A 254 5.58 0.45 7.27
N GLU A 255 5.67 1.42 6.37
CA GLU A 255 6.95 1.88 5.84
C GLU A 255 7.82 2.52 6.93
N SER A 256 7.23 3.39 7.77
CA SER A 256 7.93 4.00 8.91
C SER A 256 8.43 2.95 9.92
N ILE A 257 7.64 1.91 10.19
CA ILE A 257 8.05 0.79 11.06
C ILE A 257 9.21 0.00 10.44
N LEU A 258 9.17 -0.27 9.13
CA LEU A 258 10.27 -0.95 8.45
C LEU A 258 11.56 -0.12 8.48
N GLU A 259 11.46 1.19 8.33
CA GLU A 259 12.59 2.10 8.50
C GLU A 259 13.15 2.04 9.92
N LYS A 260 12.30 2.10 10.95
CA LYS A 260 12.70 1.98 12.36
C LYS A 260 13.41 0.65 12.64
N LEU A 261 12.89 -0.47 12.14
CA LEU A 261 13.47 -1.81 12.35
C LEU A 261 14.81 -2.03 11.66
N LEU A 262 15.10 -1.30 10.59
CA LEU A 262 16.33 -1.43 9.81
C LEU A 262 17.33 -0.32 10.10
N SER A 263 16.94 0.71 10.86
CA SER A 263 17.80 1.80 11.24
C SER A 263 18.68 1.42 12.44
N PRO A 264 19.96 1.81 12.46
CA PRO A 264 20.84 1.55 13.60
C PRO A 264 20.45 2.41 14.82
N ASN A 265 20.44 1.80 16.01
CA ASN A 265 20.16 2.43 17.31
C ASN A 265 18.71 2.86 17.55
N ALA A 266 17.72 2.07 17.13
CA ALA A 266 16.35 2.34 17.57
C ALA A 266 16.27 2.03 19.09
N PRO A 267 15.94 3.00 19.95
CA PRO A 267 15.82 2.72 21.37
C PRO A 267 14.70 1.71 21.59
N ALA A 268 15.05 0.55 22.16
CA ALA A 268 14.08 -0.42 22.63
C ALA A 268 13.58 0.01 24.01
N ASP A 269 12.41 0.64 24.04
CA ASP A 269 11.74 0.92 25.30
C ASP A 269 11.02 -0.33 25.78
N LEU A 270 11.22 -0.70 27.06
CA LEU A 270 10.44 -1.75 27.70
C LEU A 270 9.06 -1.24 28.09
N ALA A 271 8.03 -2.07 27.87
CA ALA A 271 6.69 -1.76 28.33
C ALA A 271 6.65 -1.68 29.87
N SER A 272 6.32 -0.51 30.39
CA SER A 272 6.36 -0.21 31.82
C SER A 272 5.24 0.71 32.29
N GLN A 273 4.54 1.37 31.37
CA GLN A 273 3.44 2.27 31.65
C GLN A 273 2.07 1.58 31.46
N PRO A 274 1.01 2.03 32.14
CA PRO A 274 -0.34 1.56 31.84
C PRO A 274 -0.80 2.04 30.47
N LEU A 275 -1.79 1.35 29.90
CA LEU A 275 -2.44 1.79 28.65
C LEU A 275 -2.97 3.23 28.82
N PRO A 276 -2.68 4.17 27.89
CA PRO A 276 -3.20 5.53 27.96
C PRO A 276 -4.73 5.53 27.84
N PRO A 277 -5.40 6.57 28.37
CA PRO A 277 -6.85 6.68 28.29
C PRO A 277 -7.32 6.85 26.83
N PRO A 278 -8.51 6.35 26.47
CA PRO A 278 -9.10 6.63 25.16
C PRO A 278 -9.46 8.11 25.02
N PRO A 279 -9.76 8.58 23.79
CA PRO A 279 -10.20 9.95 23.59
C PRO A 279 -11.44 10.27 24.42
N ALA A 280 -11.54 11.50 24.89
CA ALA A 280 -12.70 11.98 25.62
C ALA A 280 -13.87 12.20 24.66
N TRP A 281 -14.61 11.13 24.39
CA TRP A 281 -15.83 11.19 23.57
C TRP A 281 -16.92 11.98 24.30
N SER A 282 -17.61 12.86 23.57
CA SER A 282 -18.81 13.51 24.11
C SER A 282 -19.98 12.51 24.14
N GLU A 283 -20.64 12.33 25.29
CA GLU A 283 -21.93 11.63 25.35
C GLU A 283 -22.97 12.44 24.58
N ASP A 284 -23.47 11.90 23.47
CA ASP A 284 -24.27 12.69 22.55
C ASP A 284 -25.75 12.81 22.95
N LEU A 285 -26.10 13.93 23.58
CA LEU A 285 -27.48 14.38 23.79
C LEU A 285 -28.24 14.66 22.47
N ARG A 286 -27.54 14.89 21.34
CA ARG A 286 -28.14 15.25 20.03
C ARG A 286 -28.53 14.03 19.19
N LEU A 287 -27.77 12.94 19.20
CA LEU A 287 -28.19 11.66 18.60
C LEU A 287 -29.31 11.00 19.44
N GLN A 288 -29.26 11.14 20.78
CA GLN A 288 -30.40 10.81 21.65
C GLN A 288 -31.65 11.63 21.29
N ALA A 289 -31.49 12.92 20.93
CA ALA A 289 -32.58 13.78 20.45
C ALA A 289 -33.07 13.47 19.02
N LYS A 290 -32.36 12.61 18.26
CA LYS A 290 -32.73 12.14 16.92
C LYS A 290 -33.37 10.75 16.90
N ARG A 291 -33.73 10.21 18.08
CA ARG A 291 -34.61 9.04 18.13
C ARG A 291 -35.82 9.28 17.22
N PRO A 292 -36.22 8.29 16.40
CA PRO A 292 -37.42 8.37 15.58
C PRO A 292 -38.60 8.99 16.34
N VAL A 293 -39.06 10.17 15.92
CA VAL A 293 -40.34 10.72 16.40
C VAL A 293 -41.45 9.98 15.64
N GLY A 294 -41.96 8.89 16.20
CA GLY A 294 -43.00 8.06 15.58
C GLY A 294 -42.74 6.55 15.72
N ALA A 295 -43.26 5.76 14.78
CA ALA A 295 -42.99 4.33 14.73
C ALA A 295 -41.50 4.07 14.44
N LEU A 296 -40.91 3.11 15.15
CA LEU A 296 -39.55 2.64 14.86
C LEU A 296 -39.52 2.11 13.42
N PRO A 297 -38.44 2.40 12.65
CA PRO A 297 -38.30 1.85 11.32
C PRO A 297 -38.23 0.32 11.39
N GLU A 298 -38.61 -0.33 10.29
CA GLU A 298 -38.41 -1.77 10.15
C GLU A 298 -36.91 -2.07 10.17
N ILE A 299 -36.51 -2.94 11.08
CA ILE A 299 -35.12 -3.39 11.26
C ILE A 299 -35.07 -4.89 11.02
N GLU A 300 -34.09 -5.31 10.24
CA GLU A 300 -33.84 -6.70 9.95
C GLU A 300 -33.52 -7.51 11.24
N PRO A 301 -34.07 -8.72 11.39
CA PRO A 301 -33.84 -9.53 12.60
C PRO A 301 -32.37 -9.80 12.89
N ILE A 302 -31.53 -9.96 11.87
CA ILE A 302 -30.11 -10.28 12.05
C ILE A 302 -29.34 -9.16 12.79
N ALA A 303 -29.75 -7.89 12.65
CA ALA A 303 -29.12 -6.77 13.35
C ALA A 303 -29.34 -6.80 14.88
N THR A 304 -30.34 -7.56 15.35
CA THR A 304 -30.59 -7.79 16.79
C THR A 304 -29.53 -8.68 17.45
N ARG A 305 -28.67 -9.33 16.65
CA ARG A 305 -27.59 -10.21 17.12
C ARG A 305 -26.20 -9.64 16.87
N VAL A 306 -26.11 -8.43 16.32
CA VAL A 306 -24.85 -7.78 16.01
C VAL A 306 -24.43 -6.90 17.20
N PRO A 307 -23.20 -7.05 17.72
CA PRO A 307 -22.68 -6.13 18.73
C PRO A 307 -22.57 -4.69 18.19
N PRO A 308 -22.93 -3.65 18.97
CA PRO A 308 -22.89 -2.25 18.54
C PRO A 308 -21.53 -1.76 18.05
N GLU A 309 -20.43 -2.31 18.57
CA GLU A 309 -19.05 -1.98 18.24
C GLU A 309 -18.50 -2.66 16.96
N CYS A 310 -19.32 -3.47 16.28
CA CYS A 310 -18.94 -4.11 15.03
C CYS A 310 -19.29 -3.25 13.81
N LEU A 311 -18.46 -3.30 12.77
CA LEU A 311 -18.91 -3.04 11.41
C LEU A 311 -20.01 -4.05 11.05
N TYR A 312 -20.92 -3.64 10.19
CA TYR A 312 -22.05 -4.46 9.79
C TYR A 312 -22.23 -4.44 8.27
N LEU A 313 -21.92 -5.54 7.61
CA LEU A 313 -22.07 -5.72 6.17
C LEU A 313 -23.09 -6.82 5.89
N ARG A 314 -24.32 -6.41 5.60
CA ARG A 314 -25.47 -7.30 5.39
C ARG A 314 -25.71 -7.55 3.90
N PHE A 315 -26.09 -8.77 3.55
CA PHE A 315 -26.44 -9.15 2.18
C PHE A 315 -27.94 -9.35 1.96
N GLY A 316 -28.75 -9.52 3.01
CA GLY A 316 -30.20 -9.71 2.92
C GLY A 316 -30.63 -11.09 2.39
N SER A 317 -29.75 -11.78 1.67
CA SER A 317 -29.90 -13.17 1.22
C SER A 317 -28.53 -13.78 0.93
N PHE A 318 -28.45 -15.11 0.95
CA PHE A 318 -27.23 -15.81 0.60
C PHE A 318 -26.85 -15.62 -0.88
N ARG A 319 -27.84 -15.59 -1.79
CA ARG A 319 -27.62 -15.28 -3.21
C ARG A 319 -26.92 -13.93 -3.45
N ASN A 320 -27.26 -12.90 -2.68
CA ASN A 320 -26.63 -11.59 -2.82
C ASN A 320 -25.14 -11.61 -2.42
N TYR A 321 -24.77 -12.42 -1.43
CA TYR A 321 -23.38 -12.64 -1.07
C TYR A 321 -22.59 -13.29 -2.21
N VAL A 322 -23.13 -14.35 -2.82
CA VAL A 322 -22.49 -15.02 -3.97
C VAL A 322 -22.33 -14.05 -5.14
N TRP A 323 -23.37 -13.28 -5.46
CA TRP A 323 -23.30 -12.25 -6.49
C TRP A 323 -22.22 -11.20 -6.19
N PHE A 324 -22.11 -10.74 -4.94
CA PHE A 324 -21.09 -9.79 -4.54
C PHE A 324 -19.66 -10.35 -4.67
N GLN A 325 -19.44 -11.63 -4.33
CA GLN A 325 -18.17 -12.30 -4.55
C GLN A 325 -17.81 -12.39 -6.05
N GLU A 326 -18.75 -12.85 -6.88
CA GLU A 326 -18.55 -12.95 -8.33
C GLU A 326 -18.28 -11.59 -8.98
N MET A 327 -18.94 -10.53 -8.50
CA MET A 327 -18.66 -9.16 -8.93
C MET A 327 -17.22 -8.77 -8.61
N GLY A 328 -16.73 -9.08 -7.40
CA GLY A 328 -15.34 -8.84 -7.02
C GLY A 328 -14.32 -9.57 -7.91
N GLU A 329 -14.59 -10.82 -8.27
CA GLU A 329 -13.73 -11.63 -9.16
C GLU A 329 -13.73 -11.10 -10.60
N ARG A 330 -14.90 -10.73 -11.15
CA ARG A 330 -15.04 -10.28 -12.54
C ARG A 330 -14.42 -8.91 -12.81
N PHE A 331 -14.51 -7.99 -11.84
CA PHE A 331 -14.03 -6.62 -12.01
C PHE A 331 -12.60 -6.37 -11.51
N GLY A 332 -11.86 -7.45 -11.20
CA GLY A 332 -10.39 -7.48 -11.29
C GLY A 332 -9.65 -6.35 -10.58
N GLY A 333 -10.06 -5.98 -9.36
CA GLY A 333 -9.38 -4.94 -8.60
C GLY A 333 -9.62 -3.50 -9.08
N ASP A 334 -10.06 -3.23 -10.30
CA ASP A 334 -10.23 -1.85 -10.80
C ASP A 334 -11.42 -1.12 -10.17
N LEU A 335 -12.56 -1.80 -9.97
CA LEU A 335 -13.70 -1.19 -9.25
C LEU A 335 -13.43 -1.10 -7.73
N ALA A 336 -12.65 -2.05 -7.19
CA ALA A 336 -12.17 -2.06 -5.80
C ALA A 336 -10.99 -1.10 -5.55
N GLN A 337 -10.33 -0.62 -6.62
CA GLN A 337 -9.38 0.49 -6.59
C GLN A 337 -10.11 1.83 -6.76
N ALA A 338 -11.16 1.90 -7.59
CA ALA A 338 -11.99 3.09 -7.78
C ALA A 338 -12.79 3.46 -6.52
N ILE A 339 -13.37 2.45 -5.86
CA ILE A 339 -13.94 2.56 -4.52
C ILE A 339 -12.84 2.07 -3.58
N LYS A 340 -12.09 2.95 -2.92
CA LYS A 340 -10.92 2.70 -2.03
C LYS A 340 -11.15 1.66 -0.91
N MET A 341 -11.54 0.44 -1.24
CA MET A 341 -11.84 -0.69 -0.35
C MET A 341 -10.75 -1.74 -0.56
N ARG A 342 -9.48 -1.31 -0.46
CA ARG A 342 -8.27 -2.13 -0.63
C ARG A 342 -8.19 -3.32 0.35
N GLY A 343 -9.04 -3.37 1.38
CA GLY A 343 -9.12 -4.44 2.37
C GLY A 343 -9.84 -5.73 1.92
N PHE A 344 -10.54 -5.74 0.78
CA PHE A 344 -11.30 -6.89 0.27
C PHE A 344 -10.73 -7.38 -1.09
N ASN A 345 -9.49 -7.86 -1.10
CA ASN A 345 -8.92 -8.56 -2.26
C ASN A 345 -9.37 -10.05 -2.29
N ALA A 346 -9.37 -10.71 -3.44
CA ALA A 346 -9.67 -12.14 -3.59
C ALA A 346 -8.77 -13.02 -2.67
N GLU A 347 -7.51 -12.62 -2.49
CA GLU A 347 -6.60 -13.28 -1.54
C GLU A 347 -7.03 -13.13 -0.07
N ALA A 348 -7.63 -12.00 0.30
CA ALA A 348 -8.14 -11.76 1.65
C ALA A 348 -9.40 -12.61 1.91
N THR A 349 -10.29 -12.74 0.92
CA THR A 349 -11.46 -13.62 0.98
C THR A 349 -11.05 -15.09 1.10
N ALA A 350 -10.14 -15.57 0.26
CA ALA A 350 -9.64 -16.95 0.31
C ALA A 350 -8.95 -17.25 1.66
N ARG A 351 -8.22 -16.27 2.21
CA ARG A 351 -7.58 -16.36 3.52
C ARG A 351 -8.61 -16.39 4.66
N MET A 352 -9.66 -15.58 4.58
CA MET A 352 -10.76 -15.60 5.55
C MET A 352 -11.49 -16.94 5.54
N GLU A 353 -11.86 -17.47 4.37
CA GLU A 353 -12.50 -18.79 4.25
C GLU A 353 -11.61 -19.90 4.85
N LYS A 354 -10.29 -19.81 4.59
CA LYS A 354 -9.29 -20.73 5.17
C LYS A 354 -9.22 -20.61 6.69
N MET A 355 -9.14 -19.40 7.25
CA MET A 355 -9.05 -19.16 8.69
C MET A 355 -10.32 -19.61 9.43
N LEU A 356 -11.49 -19.34 8.85
CA LEU A 356 -12.78 -19.79 9.38
C LEU A 356 -13.01 -21.28 9.14
N ALA A 357 -12.16 -21.95 8.35
CA ALA A 357 -12.31 -23.33 7.90
C ALA A 357 -13.72 -23.63 7.35
N THR A 358 -14.31 -22.65 6.68
CA THR A 358 -15.65 -22.74 6.09
C THR A 358 -15.54 -22.53 4.60
N LYS A 359 -16.05 -23.48 3.83
CA LYS A 359 -16.28 -23.28 2.40
C LYS A 359 -17.68 -22.73 2.25
N LEU A 360 -17.86 -21.43 2.45
CA LEU A 360 -19.16 -20.77 2.28
C LEU A 360 -19.76 -21.07 0.90
N THR A 361 -18.91 -21.20 -0.12
CA THR A 361 -19.25 -21.64 -1.48
C THR A 361 -19.68 -23.11 -1.61
N THR A 362 -19.31 -23.99 -0.68
CA THR A 362 -19.78 -25.39 -0.66
C THR A 362 -21.17 -25.48 0.00
N VAL A 363 -21.42 -24.70 1.05
CA VAL A 363 -22.76 -24.53 1.64
C VAL A 363 -23.72 -23.93 0.62
N ALA A 364 -23.27 -22.93 -0.15
CA ALA A 364 -23.97 -22.34 -1.29
C ALA A 364 -24.44 -23.39 -2.31
N LYS A 365 -23.48 -24.20 -2.79
CA LYS A 365 -23.68 -25.19 -3.86
C LYS A 365 -24.58 -26.34 -3.43
N MET A 366 -24.60 -26.68 -2.14
CA MET A 366 -25.38 -27.79 -1.62
C MET A 366 -26.83 -27.40 -1.25
N PHE A 367 -27.08 -26.16 -0.84
CA PHE A 367 -28.36 -25.83 -0.18
C PHE A 367 -29.07 -24.54 -0.64
N GLY A 368 -28.41 -23.67 -1.43
CA GLY A 368 -29.01 -22.43 -1.94
C GLY A 368 -29.67 -21.56 -0.86
N ASP A 369 -30.68 -20.76 -1.25
CA ASP A 369 -31.45 -19.88 -0.34
C ASP A 369 -32.39 -20.63 0.62
N GLN A 370 -32.45 -21.98 0.59
CA GLN A 370 -33.45 -22.74 1.36
C GLN A 370 -33.12 -22.83 2.86
N LEU A 371 -31.83 -22.73 3.25
CA LEU A 371 -31.40 -22.88 4.64
C LEU A 371 -31.01 -21.56 5.33
N VAL A 372 -30.67 -20.52 4.57
CA VAL A 372 -30.19 -19.24 5.09
C VAL A 372 -31.09 -18.13 4.59
N GLN A 373 -31.84 -17.52 5.51
CA GLN A 373 -32.73 -16.39 5.22
C GLN A 373 -31.95 -15.09 5.03
N ASP A 374 -30.91 -14.86 5.83
CA ASP A 374 -30.10 -13.64 5.79
C ASP A 374 -28.65 -13.95 6.23
N MET A 375 -27.71 -13.12 5.78
CA MET A 375 -26.29 -13.23 6.09
C MET A 375 -25.68 -11.85 6.30
N ALA A 376 -24.82 -11.74 7.31
CA ALA A 376 -24.02 -10.55 7.56
C ALA A 376 -22.58 -10.90 7.93
N LEU A 377 -21.65 -10.10 7.42
CA LEU A 377 -20.27 -10.03 7.91
C LEU A 377 -20.18 -8.94 8.98
N ILE A 378 -19.51 -9.27 10.08
CA ILE A 378 -19.28 -8.38 11.21
C ILE A 378 -17.82 -8.41 11.63
N GLY A 379 -17.35 -7.35 12.26
CA GLY A 379 -15.98 -7.30 12.77
C GLY A 379 -15.61 -6.01 13.48
N THR A 380 -14.51 -6.05 14.21
CA THR A 380 -14.00 -4.92 15.00
C THR A 380 -12.68 -4.36 14.44
N ASP A 381 -12.22 -4.88 13.29
CA ASP A 381 -11.00 -4.45 12.60
C ASP A 381 -11.19 -4.59 11.08
N LEU A 382 -10.56 -3.70 10.30
CA LEU A 382 -10.57 -3.70 8.83
C LEU A 382 -9.30 -4.32 8.24
N TYR A 383 -8.28 -4.65 9.05
CA TYR A 383 -7.00 -5.13 8.56
C TYR A 383 -6.98 -6.64 8.30
N VAL A 384 -7.80 -7.07 7.33
CA VAL A 384 -8.01 -8.48 6.96
C VAL A 384 -6.73 -9.18 6.53
N LYS A 385 -5.80 -8.42 5.92
CA LYS A 385 -4.54 -8.93 5.36
C LYS A 385 -3.71 -9.73 6.38
N GLU A 386 -3.71 -9.32 7.65
CA GLU A 386 -2.89 -9.93 8.70
C GLU A 386 -3.71 -10.67 9.78
N GLY A 387 -5.00 -10.94 9.55
CA GLY A 387 -5.89 -11.66 10.48
C GLY A 387 -6.78 -10.73 11.30
N ALA A 388 -7.80 -10.14 10.67
CA ALA A 388 -8.74 -9.25 11.34
C ALA A 388 -9.72 -10.00 12.25
N SER A 389 -10.25 -9.30 13.27
CA SER A 389 -11.41 -9.73 14.05
C SER A 389 -12.66 -9.69 13.17
N LEU A 390 -12.97 -10.80 12.51
CA LEU A 390 -14.12 -10.93 11.60
C LEU A 390 -14.94 -12.18 11.90
N GLY A 391 -16.26 -12.06 11.67
CA GLY A 391 -17.21 -13.15 11.77
C GLY A 391 -18.36 -13.04 10.76
N VAL A 392 -19.02 -14.16 10.55
CA VAL A 392 -20.21 -14.34 9.73
C VAL A 392 -21.36 -14.69 10.66
N ILE A 393 -22.46 -13.92 10.60
CA ILE A 393 -23.74 -14.30 11.19
C ILE A 393 -24.65 -14.82 10.08
N LEU A 394 -25.22 -16.01 10.29
CA LEU A 394 -26.23 -16.61 9.43
C LEU A 394 -27.56 -16.64 10.17
N HIS A 395 -28.60 -16.07 9.57
CA HIS A 395 -29.97 -16.26 10.03
C HIS A 395 -30.56 -17.48 9.31
N ALA A 396 -30.66 -18.59 10.03
CA ALA A 396 -31.02 -19.88 9.48
C ALA A 396 -32.54 -20.12 9.48
N THR A 397 -33.05 -20.62 8.35
CA THR A 397 -34.42 -21.15 8.24
C THR A 397 -34.53 -22.51 8.94
N ASN A 398 -33.46 -23.32 8.89
CA ASN A 398 -33.36 -24.61 9.58
C ASN A 398 -32.01 -24.73 10.32
N PRO A 399 -31.92 -24.22 11.57
CA PRO A 399 -30.66 -24.17 12.31
C PRO A 399 -30.11 -25.56 12.63
N ALA A 400 -30.97 -26.56 12.90
CA ALA A 400 -30.53 -27.92 13.25
C ALA A 400 -29.71 -28.57 12.12
N LEU A 401 -30.17 -28.44 10.87
CA LEU A 401 -29.44 -28.95 9.71
C LEU A 401 -28.13 -28.19 9.49
N LEU A 402 -28.16 -26.86 9.57
CA LEU A 402 -26.97 -26.03 9.35
C LEU A 402 -25.89 -26.27 10.42
N ILE A 403 -26.28 -26.45 11.69
CA ILE A 403 -25.38 -26.82 12.79
C ILE A 403 -24.72 -28.17 12.51
N THR A 404 -25.51 -29.18 12.13
CA THR A 404 -25.01 -30.54 11.88
C THR A 404 -24.01 -30.56 10.71
N THR A 405 -24.34 -29.88 9.61
CA THR A 405 -23.46 -29.75 8.45
C THR A 405 -22.16 -29.04 8.82
N THR A 406 -22.26 -27.88 9.50
CA THR A 406 -21.08 -27.09 9.92
C THR A 406 -20.16 -27.90 10.82
N GLN A 407 -20.70 -28.64 11.79
CA GLN A 407 -19.91 -29.50 12.67
C GLN A 407 -19.22 -30.65 11.90
N SER A 408 -19.89 -31.23 10.90
CA SER A 408 -19.29 -32.27 10.04
C SER A 408 -18.12 -31.71 9.23
N GLU A 409 -18.27 -30.53 8.64
CA GLU A 409 -17.19 -29.88 7.88
C GLU A 409 -15.98 -29.54 8.77
N ARG A 410 -16.23 -29.07 10.00
CA ARG A 410 -15.17 -28.77 10.97
C ARG A 410 -14.41 -30.01 11.41
N LYS A 411 -15.09 -31.15 11.62
CA LYS A 411 -14.44 -32.44 11.90
C LYS A 411 -13.54 -32.89 10.76
N ARG A 412 -13.99 -32.72 9.51
CA ARG A 412 -13.19 -33.01 8.32
C ARG A 412 -11.97 -32.08 8.23
N ALA A 413 -12.16 -30.77 8.41
CA ALA A 413 -11.07 -29.80 8.38
C ALA A 413 -10.01 -30.07 9.46
N ALA A 414 -10.43 -30.50 10.66
CA ALA A 414 -9.52 -30.92 11.72
C ALA A 414 -8.69 -32.17 11.36
N ALA A 415 -9.29 -33.12 10.63
CA ALA A 415 -8.59 -34.33 10.18
C ALA A 415 -7.62 -34.09 9.01
N GLU A 416 -7.94 -33.14 8.13
CA GLU A 416 -7.16 -32.82 6.93
C GLU A 416 -6.02 -31.82 7.19
N THR A 417 -6.08 -31.05 8.28
CA THR A 417 -5.10 -29.99 8.56
C THR A 417 -4.09 -30.41 9.64
N PRO A 418 -2.78 -30.38 9.36
CA PRO A 418 -1.75 -30.66 10.36
C PRO A 418 -1.86 -29.73 11.59
N ASN A 419 -1.72 -30.32 12.78
CA ASN A 419 -1.78 -29.62 14.07
C ASN A 419 -3.11 -28.90 14.38
N ALA A 420 -4.16 -29.08 13.58
CA ALA A 420 -5.47 -28.52 13.89
C ALA A 420 -6.15 -29.31 15.00
N GLN A 421 -6.75 -28.60 15.94
CA GLN A 421 -7.48 -29.18 17.06
C GLN A 421 -8.92 -28.66 17.08
N LEU A 422 -9.87 -29.59 17.16
CA LEU A 422 -11.28 -29.30 17.37
C LEU A 422 -11.64 -29.57 18.82
N GLN A 423 -12.04 -28.53 19.54
CA GLN A 423 -12.36 -28.59 20.96
C GLN A 423 -13.62 -27.79 21.29
N THR A 424 -14.20 -28.07 22.46
CA THR A 424 -15.27 -27.25 23.05
C THR A 424 -14.66 -26.38 24.13
N VAL A 425 -14.91 -25.08 24.05
CA VAL A 425 -14.46 -24.08 25.03
C VAL A 425 -15.68 -23.39 25.65
N GLN A 426 -15.53 -22.88 26.87
CA GLN A 426 -16.58 -22.16 27.58
C GLN A 426 -16.36 -20.66 27.45
N ILE A 427 -17.30 -19.97 26.78
CA ILE A 427 -17.27 -18.51 26.61
C ILE A 427 -18.64 -17.98 27.04
N GLY A 428 -18.67 -17.02 27.97
CA GLY A 428 -19.93 -16.48 28.49
C GLY A 428 -20.87 -17.53 29.10
N GLY A 429 -20.32 -18.63 29.65
CA GLY A 429 -21.08 -19.74 30.23
C GLY A 429 -21.78 -20.64 29.20
N ARG A 430 -21.41 -20.55 27.92
CA ARG A 430 -21.95 -21.36 26.82
C ARG A 430 -20.84 -22.22 26.21
N ASP A 431 -21.21 -23.42 25.77
CA ASP A 431 -20.34 -24.28 24.97
C ASP A 431 -20.16 -23.69 23.56
N VAL A 432 -18.89 -23.46 23.19
CA VAL A 432 -18.49 -22.94 21.88
C VAL A 432 -17.51 -23.91 21.23
N SER A 433 -17.72 -24.25 19.97
CA SER A 433 -16.78 -25.08 19.22
C SER A 433 -15.63 -24.22 18.72
N LEU A 434 -14.39 -24.57 19.06
CA LEU A 434 -13.17 -23.95 18.55
C LEU A 434 -12.40 -24.95 17.69
N LEU A 435 -12.11 -24.55 16.46
CA LEU A 435 -11.17 -25.22 15.56
C LEU A 435 -9.97 -24.30 15.39
N SER A 436 -8.79 -24.74 15.79
CA SER A 436 -7.60 -23.89 15.78
C SER A 436 -6.30 -24.64 15.49
N THR A 437 -5.34 -23.95 14.90
CA THR A 437 -3.92 -24.34 14.89
C THR A 437 -3.11 -23.49 15.87
N PRO A 438 -1.95 -23.94 16.38
CA PRO A 438 -1.13 -23.17 17.31
C PRO A 438 -0.65 -21.81 16.77
N ASP A 439 -0.52 -21.70 15.45
CA ASP A 439 -0.05 -20.50 14.73
C ASP A 439 -1.20 -19.64 14.16
N ASN A 440 -2.45 -19.93 14.57
CA ASN A 440 -3.68 -19.23 14.15
C ASN A 440 -4.02 -19.28 12.65
N ARG A 441 -3.30 -20.05 11.82
CA ARG A 441 -3.65 -20.27 10.40
C ARG A 441 -5.07 -20.78 10.20
N ILE A 442 -5.53 -21.59 11.16
CA ILE A 442 -6.95 -21.80 11.41
C ILE A 442 -7.25 -21.27 12.80
N ARG A 443 -8.29 -20.44 12.92
CA ARG A 443 -8.85 -19.98 14.18
C ARG A 443 -10.33 -19.68 13.92
N SER A 444 -11.18 -20.63 14.27
CA SER A 444 -12.60 -20.60 13.92
C SER A 444 -13.45 -21.02 15.11
N PHE A 445 -14.11 -20.05 15.71
CA PHE A 445 -15.16 -20.26 16.69
C PHE A 445 -16.50 -20.45 16.01
N PHE A 446 -17.32 -21.35 16.55
CA PHE A 446 -18.67 -21.60 16.09
C PHE A 446 -19.61 -21.70 17.27
N VAL A 447 -20.68 -20.90 17.25
CA VAL A 447 -21.74 -20.90 18.25
C VAL A 447 -23.09 -20.66 17.59
N ALA A 448 -24.15 -21.23 18.16
CA ALA A 448 -25.52 -21.02 17.72
C ALA A 448 -26.38 -20.49 18.88
N ASP A 449 -27.25 -19.52 18.58
CA ASP A 449 -28.27 -19.01 19.48
C ASP A 449 -29.62 -18.89 18.73
N GLY A 450 -30.52 -19.83 19.01
CA GLY A 450 -31.79 -19.97 18.28
C GLY A 450 -31.56 -20.19 16.79
N ASN A 451 -32.07 -19.28 15.97
CA ASN A 451 -31.94 -19.31 14.51
C ASN A 451 -30.68 -18.59 14.01
N PHE A 452 -29.84 -18.06 14.89
CA PHE A 452 -28.65 -17.29 14.50
C PHE A 452 -27.39 -18.09 14.80
N LEU A 453 -26.56 -18.27 13.78
CA LEU A 453 -25.29 -18.98 13.90
C LEU A 453 -24.17 -17.98 13.64
N LEU A 454 -23.14 -18.01 14.49
CA LEU A 454 -21.93 -17.21 14.35
C LEU A 454 -20.75 -18.13 14.05
N VAL A 455 -20.00 -17.81 13.00
CA VAL A 455 -18.66 -18.33 12.74
C VAL A 455 -17.69 -17.15 12.78
N THR A 456 -16.66 -17.17 13.61
CA THR A 456 -15.75 -16.02 13.77
C THR A 456 -14.33 -16.42 14.09
N THR A 457 -13.38 -15.55 13.79
CA THR A 457 -11.96 -15.69 14.16
C THR A 457 -11.67 -15.18 15.58
N SER A 458 -12.60 -14.43 16.18
CA SER A 458 -12.38 -13.72 17.43
C SER A 458 -13.24 -14.27 18.57
N GLU A 459 -12.60 -14.60 19.68
CA GLU A 459 -13.23 -14.96 20.94
C GLU A 459 -14.05 -13.79 21.50
N HIS A 460 -13.54 -12.57 21.37
CA HIS A 460 -14.25 -11.35 21.78
C HIS A 460 -15.60 -11.21 21.06
N ILE A 461 -15.64 -11.43 19.73
CA ILE A 461 -16.90 -11.37 18.98
C ILE A 461 -17.90 -12.44 19.46
N VAL A 462 -17.43 -13.65 19.82
CA VAL A 462 -18.30 -14.69 20.41
C VAL A 462 -18.90 -14.22 21.73
N ALA A 463 -18.07 -13.68 22.63
CA ALA A 463 -18.52 -13.20 23.93
C ALA A 463 -19.58 -12.10 23.77
N ARG A 464 -19.34 -11.12 22.88
CA ARG A 464 -20.26 -10.02 22.61
C ARG A 464 -21.55 -10.50 21.93
N PHE A 465 -21.47 -11.43 20.98
CA PHE A 465 -22.65 -12.05 20.36
C PHE A 465 -23.55 -12.75 21.40
N LEU A 466 -22.95 -13.48 22.35
CA LEU A 466 -23.69 -14.15 23.42
C LEU A 466 -24.26 -13.18 24.45
N GLN A 467 -23.57 -12.08 24.74
CA GLN A 467 -24.07 -11.01 25.62
C GLN A 467 -25.27 -10.30 25.02
N VAL A 468 -25.19 -9.94 23.73
CA VAL A 468 -26.33 -9.38 22.97
C VAL A 468 -27.50 -10.37 22.95
N ALA A 469 -27.21 -11.67 22.81
CA ALA A 469 -28.23 -12.71 22.91
C ALA A 469 -28.87 -12.82 24.30
N GLY A 470 -28.14 -12.48 25.35
CA GLY A 470 -28.60 -12.45 26.74
C GLY A 470 -29.41 -11.21 27.11
N GLY A 471 -29.52 -10.22 26.22
CA GLY A 471 -30.31 -9.00 26.43
C GLY A 471 -29.51 -7.69 26.47
N ASP A 472 -28.18 -7.74 26.28
CA ASP A 472 -27.39 -6.52 26.08
C ASP A 472 -27.84 -5.76 24.82
N GLU A 473 -27.49 -4.47 24.76
CA GLU A 473 -27.80 -3.63 23.59
C GLU A 473 -27.19 -4.22 22.31
N SER A 474 -28.03 -4.47 21.31
CA SER A 474 -27.65 -4.84 19.95
C SER A 474 -27.50 -3.62 19.05
N LEU A 475 -26.87 -3.78 17.89
CA LEU A 475 -26.81 -2.76 16.85
C LEU A 475 -28.20 -2.22 16.49
N ALA A 476 -29.20 -3.11 16.37
CA ALA A 476 -30.60 -2.74 16.14
C ALA A 476 -31.21 -1.83 17.24
N GLY A 477 -30.71 -1.94 18.47
CA GLY A 477 -31.14 -1.14 19.61
C GLY A 477 -30.56 0.28 19.62
N THR A 478 -29.47 0.52 18.88
CA THR A 478 -28.78 1.81 18.91
C THR A 478 -29.58 2.92 18.23
N PRO A 479 -29.68 4.13 18.83
CA PRO A 479 -30.38 5.27 18.23
C PRO A 479 -29.86 5.63 16.84
N GLU A 480 -28.55 5.51 16.62
CA GLU A 480 -27.88 5.89 15.37
C GLU A 480 -28.24 4.94 14.22
N PHE A 481 -28.33 3.64 14.52
CA PHE A 481 -28.73 2.65 13.54
C PHE A 481 -30.22 2.77 13.20
N GLN A 482 -31.07 2.98 14.22
CA GLN A 482 -32.50 3.25 14.02
C GLN A 482 -32.69 4.48 13.15
N TRP A 483 -31.99 5.58 13.45
CA TRP A 483 -32.05 6.78 12.64
C TRP A 483 -31.59 6.54 11.20
N THR A 484 -30.48 5.81 11.00
CA THR A 484 -29.98 5.44 9.68
C THR A 484 -31.01 4.64 8.87
N ARG A 485 -31.73 3.71 9.52
CA ARG A 485 -32.79 2.91 8.88
C ARG A 485 -34.02 3.72 8.47
N GLN A 486 -34.22 4.95 8.97
CA GLN A 486 -35.25 5.84 8.44
C GLN A 486 -34.90 6.38 7.04
N TRP A 487 -33.61 6.62 6.78
CA TRP A 487 -33.12 7.17 5.52
C TRP A 487 -32.82 6.08 4.50
N MET A 488 -32.42 4.90 4.98
CA MET A 488 -32.21 3.70 4.19
C MET A 488 -33.07 2.54 4.70
N PRO A 489 -34.40 2.57 4.44
CA PRO A 489 -35.33 1.56 4.91
C PRO A 489 -34.94 0.16 4.44
N ALA A 490 -35.12 -0.84 5.31
CA ALA A 490 -34.87 -2.24 4.97
C ALA A 490 -35.70 -2.71 3.75
N ALA A 491 -36.90 -2.16 3.58
CA ALA A 491 -37.80 -2.43 2.45
C ALA A 491 -37.28 -2.01 1.06
N GLN A 492 -36.17 -1.28 0.97
CA GLN A 492 -35.55 -0.96 -0.32
C GLN A 492 -34.71 -2.11 -0.92
N ASP A 493 -34.62 -3.26 -0.23
CA ASP A 493 -33.98 -4.49 -0.70
C ASP A 493 -32.56 -4.28 -1.25
N TYR A 494 -31.73 -3.58 -0.47
CA TYR A 494 -30.30 -3.47 -0.75
C TYR A 494 -29.66 -4.85 -0.89
N SER A 495 -28.96 -5.07 -2.00
CA SER A 495 -28.19 -6.29 -2.24
C SER A 495 -26.98 -6.37 -1.30
N VAL A 496 -26.41 -5.20 -0.95
CA VAL A 496 -25.42 -5.06 0.10
C VAL A 496 -25.74 -3.80 0.91
N PHE A 497 -25.74 -3.92 2.22
CA PHE A 497 -25.88 -2.79 3.15
C PHE A 497 -24.71 -2.80 4.12
N ALA A 498 -23.84 -1.82 4.01
CA ALA A 498 -22.69 -1.64 4.90
C ALA A 498 -22.95 -0.50 5.88
N TYR A 499 -22.71 -0.73 7.16
CA TYR A 499 -22.84 0.26 8.23
C TYR A 499 -21.60 0.20 9.13
N PHE A 500 -20.94 1.34 9.29
CA PHE A 500 -19.83 1.54 10.20
C PHE A 500 -20.37 2.36 11.37
N SER A 501 -20.56 1.70 12.50
CA SER A 501 -21.14 2.34 13.69
C SER A 501 -20.16 3.35 14.31
N PRO A 502 -20.66 4.35 15.05
CA PRO A 502 -19.78 5.25 15.81
C PRO A 502 -18.88 4.50 16.77
N ARG A 503 -19.41 3.49 17.49
CA ARG A 503 -18.63 2.66 18.41
C ARG A 503 -17.52 1.90 17.70
N PHE A 504 -17.80 1.32 16.53
CA PHE A 504 -16.77 0.68 15.70
C PHE A 504 -15.65 1.67 15.34
N LEU A 505 -16.01 2.87 14.86
CA LEU A 505 -15.04 3.89 14.47
C LEU A 505 -14.22 4.41 15.67
N GLN A 506 -14.83 4.50 16.85
CA GLN A 506 -14.16 4.84 18.10
C GLN A 506 -13.17 3.74 18.53
N GLU A 507 -13.55 2.46 18.37
CA GLU A 507 -12.66 1.33 18.65
C GLU A 507 -11.41 1.34 17.77
N LEU A 508 -11.53 1.71 16.49
CA LEU A 508 -10.38 1.83 15.59
C LEU A 508 -9.34 2.83 16.08
N VAL A 509 -9.76 3.90 16.77
CA VAL A 509 -8.84 4.93 17.30
C VAL A 509 -8.57 4.76 18.79
N SER A 510 -9.04 3.68 19.40
CA SER A 510 -8.78 3.35 20.80
C SER A 510 -7.29 3.10 21.05
N PRO A 511 -6.79 3.30 22.28
CA PRO A 511 -5.39 3.09 22.63
C PRO A 511 -4.98 1.63 22.37
N LYS A 512 -5.85 0.69 22.77
CA LYS A 512 -5.64 -0.73 22.55
C LYS A 512 -5.47 -1.04 21.06
N HIS A 513 -6.36 -0.53 20.21
CA HIS A 513 -6.32 -0.83 18.79
C HIS A 513 -5.11 -0.22 18.10
N GLN A 514 -4.83 1.06 18.34
CA GLN A 514 -3.73 1.76 17.68
C GLN A 514 -2.37 1.19 18.07
N ILE A 515 -2.15 0.91 19.36
CA ILE A 515 -0.89 0.35 19.85
C ILE A 515 -0.70 -1.08 19.37
N GLU A 516 -1.73 -1.94 19.48
CA GLU A 516 -1.61 -3.31 18.98
C GLU A 516 -1.47 -3.38 17.46
N LEU A 517 -2.11 -2.49 16.71
CA LEU A 517 -1.90 -2.39 15.26
C LEU A 517 -0.43 -2.08 14.93
N SER A 518 0.18 -1.13 15.65
CA SER A 518 1.62 -0.82 15.48
C SER A 518 2.49 -2.02 15.81
N ARG A 519 2.25 -2.71 16.95
CA ARG A 519 3.00 -3.93 17.32
C ARG A 519 2.81 -5.08 16.32
N ARG A 520 1.62 -5.23 15.73
CA ARG A 520 1.36 -6.20 14.65
C ARG A 520 2.16 -5.88 13.40
N LEU A 521 2.20 -4.62 12.98
CA LEU A 521 2.99 -4.18 11.83
C LEU A 521 4.49 -4.38 12.08
N GLU A 522 4.96 -4.14 13.30
CA GLU A 522 6.34 -4.41 13.71
C GLU A 522 6.65 -5.92 13.68
N ALA A 523 5.80 -6.76 14.27
CA ALA A 523 5.94 -8.20 14.23
C ALA A 523 5.96 -8.75 12.79
N LEU A 524 5.11 -8.20 11.91
CA LEU A 524 5.13 -8.50 10.48
C LEU A 524 6.49 -8.13 9.86
N GLY A 525 6.97 -6.91 10.09
CA GLY A 525 8.27 -6.46 9.60
C GLY A 525 9.41 -7.37 10.08
N ARG A 526 9.42 -7.76 11.35
CA ARG A 526 10.41 -8.69 11.90
C ARG A 526 10.34 -10.08 11.27
N ILE A 527 9.15 -10.64 11.01
CA ILE A 527 9.01 -11.91 10.29
C ILE A 527 9.57 -11.79 8.86
N GLU A 528 9.26 -10.72 8.16
CA GLU A 528 9.73 -10.50 6.79
C GLU A 528 11.26 -10.31 6.75
N ILE A 529 11.83 -9.49 7.65
CA ILE A 529 13.28 -9.30 7.80
C ILE A 529 13.96 -10.62 8.15
N ALA A 530 13.47 -11.38 9.13
CA ALA A 530 14.04 -12.68 9.49
C ALA A 530 14.02 -13.67 8.31
N THR A 531 12.98 -13.60 7.48
CA THR A 531 12.85 -14.42 6.27
C THR A 531 13.91 -14.03 5.23
N VAL A 532 14.05 -12.74 4.92
CA VAL A 532 15.06 -12.25 3.96
C VAL A 532 16.47 -12.51 4.49
N ALA A 533 16.72 -12.27 5.78
CA ALA A 533 18.00 -12.57 6.43
C ALA A 533 18.35 -14.06 6.37
N SER A 534 17.37 -14.94 6.56
CA SER A 534 17.58 -16.38 6.42
C SER A 534 17.93 -16.77 4.98
N GLN A 535 17.37 -16.09 3.98
CA GLN A 535 17.69 -16.33 2.57
C GLN A 535 19.08 -15.78 2.22
N ALA A 536 19.45 -14.61 2.71
CA ALA A 536 20.77 -14.03 2.55
C ALA A 536 21.85 -14.93 3.17
N ALA A 537 21.65 -15.40 4.41
CA ALA A 537 22.56 -16.35 5.05
C ALA A 537 22.70 -17.66 4.25
N LYS A 538 21.59 -18.23 3.77
CA LYS A 538 21.64 -19.43 2.91
C LYS A 538 22.40 -19.19 1.61
N ALA A 539 22.25 -18.02 0.99
CA ALA A 539 22.97 -17.66 -0.22
C ALA A 539 24.49 -17.54 0.01
N GLU A 540 24.90 -17.15 1.22
CA GLU A 540 26.30 -17.16 1.66
C GLU A 540 26.78 -18.53 2.18
N GLY A 541 25.94 -19.57 2.13
CA GLY A 541 26.28 -20.90 2.67
C GLY A 541 26.32 -20.96 4.20
N LEU A 542 25.78 -19.93 4.86
CA LEU A 542 25.75 -19.81 6.30
C LEU A 542 24.46 -20.39 6.89
N PRO A 543 24.54 -20.91 8.13
CA PRO A 543 23.38 -21.44 8.84
C PRO A 543 22.34 -20.34 9.14
N SER A 544 21.06 -20.69 8.99
CA SER A 544 19.94 -19.72 9.01
C SER A 544 18.78 -20.14 9.92
N GLN A 545 19.04 -21.00 10.91
CA GLN A 545 17.98 -21.64 11.71
C GLN A 545 17.75 -20.98 13.07
N SER A 546 18.47 -19.90 13.37
CA SER A 546 18.40 -19.21 14.66
C SER A 546 18.57 -17.70 14.47
N LEU A 547 17.72 -16.90 15.12
CA LEU A 547 17.88 -15.44 15.10
C LEU A 547 19.20 -14.99 15.75
N LEU A 548 19.61 -15.63 16.85
CA LEU A 548 20.88 -15.34 17.51
C LEU A 548 22.08 -15.59 16.58
N GLN A 549 21.98 -16.61 15.72
CA GLN A 549 23.01 -16.90 14.74
C GLN A 549 23.00 -15.89 13.60
N LEU A 550 21.82 -15.55 13.07
CA LEU A 550 21.71 -14.51 12.05
C LEU A 550 22.24 -13.16 12.56
N GLN A 551 21.98 -12.81 13.83
CA GLN A 551 22.52 -11.62 14.48
C GLN A 551 24.05 -11.70 14.66
N ALA A 552 24.57 -12.82 15.17
CA ALA A 552 26.01 -13.01 15.37
C ALA A 552 26.82 -12.94 14.06
N GLU A 553 26.23 -13.38 12.95
CA GLU A 553 26.84 -13.31 11.60
C GLU A 553 26.57 -11.95 10.89
N GLY A 554 25.88 -11.02 11.57
CA GLY A 554 25.61 -9.66 11.10
C GLY A 554 24.46 -9.52 10.10
N PHE A 555 23.62 -10.54 9.92
CA PHE A 555 22.42 -10.47 9.06
C PHE A 555 21.24 -9.74 9.71
N LEU A 556 21.28 -9.51 11.02
CA LEU A 556 20.25 -8.81 11.79
C LEU A 556 20.90 -7.78 12.73
N PRO A 557 20.25 -6.63 12.97
CA PRO A 557 20.69 -5.65 13.97
C PRO A 557 20.77 -6.22 15.41
N GLU A 558 21.55 -5.58 16.29
CA GLU A 558 21.74 -6.00 17.69
C GLU A 558 20.45 -5.91 18.54
N ASP A 559 19.60 -4.92 18.25
CA ASP A 559 18.31 -4.65 18.90
C ASP A 559 17.14 -5.46 18.28
N PHE A 560 17.40 -6.26 17.23
CA PHE A 560 16.36 -7.01 16.52
C PHE A 560 15.63 -8.07 17.37
N LEU A 561 16.17 -8.43 18.54
CA LEU A 561 15.53 -9.39 19.45
C LEU A 561 14.62 -8.73 20.49
N GLU A 562 14.70 -7.41 20.63
CA GLU A 562 13.98 -6.65 21.66
C GLU A 562 12.67 -6.13 21.09
N SER A 563 11.56 -6.34 21.81
CA SER A 563 10.24 -5.83 21.46
C SER A 563 9.51 -5.38 22.72
N ALA A 564 8.58 -4.43 22.55
CA ALA A 564 7.84 -3.82 23.65
C ALA A 564 7.10 -4.85 24.54
N ASP A 565 6.52 -5.88 23.93
CA ASP A 565 5.71 -6.92 24.58
C ASP A 565 6.44 -8.26 24.72
N GLY A 566 7.72 -8.31 24.37
CA GLY A 566 8.53 -9.52 24.36
C GLY A 566 8.18 -10.51 23.24
N SER A 567 7.37 -10.13 22.25
CA SER A 567 7.16 -10.93 21.05
C SER A 567 8.45 -11.03 20.23
N ARG A 568 8.69 -12.17 19.59
CA ARG A 568 9.84 -12.36 18.71
C ARG A 568 9.53 -13.35 17.60
N PRO A 569 10.20 -13.24 16.43
CA PRO A 569 10.11 -14.28 15.43
C PRO A 569 10.65 -15.60 15.98
N ILE A 570 9.91 -16.68 15.78
CA ILE A 570 10.33 -18.05 16.08
C ILE A 570 10.21 -18.90 14.83
N LEU A 571 11.16 -19.81 14.64
CA LEU A 571 11.18 -20.71 13.50
C LEU A 571 10.34 -21.96 13.84
N THR A 572 9.29 -22.20 13.06
CA THR A 572 8.51 -23.44 13.19
C THR A 572 9.30 -24.64 12.67
N ARG A 573 8.86 -25.86 13.02
CA ARG A 573 9.45 -27.10 12.49
C ARG A 573 9.40 -27.18 10.96
N ASP A 574 8.44 -26.51 10.34
CA ASP A 574 8.27 -26.46 8.89
C ASP A 574 9.14 -25.36 8.23
N GLY A 575 10.04 -24.73 8.98
CA GLY A 575 10.98 -23.72 8.47
C GLY A 575 10.35 -22.37 8.17
N GLN A 576 9.23 -22.03 8.81
CA GLN A 576 8.53 -20.76 8.64
C GLN A 576 8.71 -19.88 9.88
N TRP A 577 9.03 -18.61 9.68
CA TRP A 577 9.05 -17.62 10.76
C TRP A 577 7.61 -17.21 11.12
N ILE A 578 7.29 -17.25 12.41
CA ILE A 578 6.02 -16.77 12.98
C ILE A 578 6.31 -15.88 14.19
N ASP A 579 5.39 -15.03 14.59
CA ASP A 579 5.50 -14.29 15.84
C ASP A 579 5.12 -15.17 17.03
N SER A 580 5.89 -15.12 18.11
CA SER A 580 5.70 -15.97 19.29
C SER A 580 4.40 -15.73 20.06
N ILE A 581 3.79 -14.55 19.93
CA ILE A 581 2.54 -14.18 20.60
C ILE A 581 1.37 -14.23 19.62
N ARG A 582 1.54 -13.64 18.44
CA ARG A 582 0.47 -13.40 17.47
C ARG A 582 0.27 -14.57 16.50
N GLY A 583 1.30 -15.38 16.25
CA GLY A 583 1.24 -16.52 15.33
C GLY A 583 1.73 -16.18 13.92
N ALA A 584 1.18 -16.86 12.91
CA ALA A 584 1.69 -16.79 11.54
C ALA A 584 1.24 -15.52 10.80
N ARG A 585 2.11 -15.03 9.89
CA ARG A 585 1.80 -13.95 8.95
C ARG A 585 0.49 -14.23 8.20
N GLY A 586 -0.35 -13.21 8.09
CA GLY A 586 -1.67 -13.34 7.48
C GLY A 586 -2.75 -13.95 8.38
N SER A 587 -2.41 -14.40 9.58
CA SER A 587 -3.34 -15.02 10.51
C SER A 587 -2.97 -14.69 11.94
N PHE A 588 -2.55 -13.45 12.21
CA PHE A 588 -2.25 -13.04 13.57
C PHE A 588 -3.49 -13.13 14.45
N LEU A 589 -3.24 -13.30 15.75
CA LEU A 589 -4.25 -13.16 16.77
C LEU A 589 -4.97 -11.82 16.58
N PRO A 590 -6.32 -11.82 16.52
CA PRO A 590 -7.05 -10.58 16.28
C PRO A 590 -6.86 -9.57 17.43
N ILE A 591 -6.80 -8.28 17.11
CA ILE A 591 -6.57 -7.20 18.09
C ILE A 591 -7.53 -7.27 19.28
N ALA A 592 -8.80 -7.60 19.01
CA ALA A 592 -9.82 -7.70 20.06
C ALA A 592 -9.48 -8.80 21.09
N ASP A 593 -8.81 -9.86 20.66
CA ASP A 593 -8.42 -11.01 21.47
C ASP A 593 -7.03 -10.82 22.15
N THR A 594 -6.22 -9.85 21.70
CA THR A 594 -4.92 -9.54 22.32
C THR A 594 -5.10 -8.80 23.65
N GLN A 595 -4.32 -9.19 24.65
CA GLN A 595 -4.24 -8.50 25.94
C GLN A 595 -3.03 -7.56 25.97
N ILE A 596 -3.26 -6.30 26.33
CA ILE A 596 -2.19 -5.32 26.54
C ILE A 596 -2.15 -4.99 28.03
N ALA A 597 -1.13 -5.48 28.72
CA ALA A 597 -0.93 -5.19 30.14
C ALA A 597 -0.21 -3.86 30.35
N GLN A 598 0.82 -3.60 29.56
CA GLN A 598 1.69 -2.43 29.65
C GLN A 598 2.11 -1.94 28.26
N VAL A 599 2.47 -0.67 28.20
CA VAL A 599 2.95 0.04 27.01
C VAL A 599 4.28 0.71 27.29
N THR A 600 5.03 1.00 26.22
CA THR A 600 6.28 1.77 26.32
C THR A 600 6.00 3.26 26.47
N ALA A 601 7.03 4.03 26.86
CA ALA A 601 6.92 5.49 26.92
C ALA A 601 6.70 6.08 25.51
N SER A 602 7.41 5.58 24.49
CA SER A 602 7.20 5.96 23.09
C SER A 602 5.78 5.69 22.63
N GLU A 603 5.24 4.48 22.87
CA GLU A 603 3.87 4.11 22.47
C GLU A 603 2.82 5.01 23.12
N ALA A 604 2.99 5.33 24.42
CA ALA A 604 2.07 6.20 25.13
C ALA A 604 2.11 7.63 24.56
N SER A 605 3.31 8.18 24.34
CA SER A 605 3.50 9.53 23.81
C SER A 605 3.00 9.67 22.37
N GLU A 606 3.28 8.69 21.50
CA GLU A 606 2.80 8.67 20.11
C GLU A 606 1.26 8.60 20.04
N TYR A 607 0.64 7.84 20.96
CA TYR A 607 -0.81 7.76 21.00
C TYR A 607 -1.47 9.03 21.57
N GLU A 608 -0.82 9.71 22.52
CA GLU A 608 -1.35 10.90 23.19
C GLU A 608 -1.73 12.01 22.19
N GLU A 609 -0.96 12.20 21.11
CA GLU A 609 -1.29 13.14 20.04
C GLU A 609 -2.62 12.81 19.35
N THR A 610 -2.82 11.51 19.07
CA THR A 610 -4.08 11.02 18.48
C THR A 610 -5.24 11.22 19.47
N ALA A 611 -5.04 10.86 20.73
CA ALA A 611 -6.04 11.02 21.78
C ALA A 611 -6.46 12.49 21.96
N ASN A 612 -5.50 13.41 22.00
CA ASN A 612 -5.74 14.85 22.13
C ASN A 612 -6.51 15.39 20.92
N PHE A 613 -6.12 15.00 19.70
CA PHE A 613 -6.84 15.41 18.49
C PHE A 613 -8.34 15.01 18.54
N PHE A 614 -8.65 13.75 18.86
CA PHE A 614 -10.04 13.31 18.95
C PHE A 614 -10.76 13.88 20.18
N SER A 615 -10.05 14.13 21.28
CA SER A 615 -10.63 14.74 22.50
C SER A 615 -10.92 16.23 22.35
N GLU A 616 -10.23 16.95 21.49
CA GLU A 616 -10.38 18.41 21.35
C GLU A 616 -11.14 18.81 20.07
N GLN A 617 -10.83 18.15 18.95
CA GLN A 617 -11.27 18.58 17.62
C GLN A 617 -12.33 17.67 17.00
N TRP A 618 -12.41 16.41 17.44
CA TRP A 618 -13.28 15.40 16.83
C TRP A 618 -13.92 14.49 17.89
N GLN A 619 -14.60 15.08 18.88
CA GLN A 619 -15.17 14.40 20.05
C GLN A 619 -16.33 13.44 19.75
N GLN A 620 -16.69 13.27 18.47
CA GLN A 620 -17.81 12.46 18.01
C GLN A 620 -17.42 11.69 16.74
N MET A 621 -17.87 10.44 16.59
CA MET A 621 -17.81 9.73 15.31
C MET A 621 -19.20 9.70 14.66
N ASP A 622 -19.27 10.01 13.37
CA ASP A 622 -20.54 9.93 12.63
C ASP A 622 -20.63 8.57 11.94
N PRO A 623 -21.80 7.90 11.97
CA PRO A 623 -21.97 6.66 11.24
C PRO A 623 -21.73 6.86 9.74
N MET A 624 -21.10 5.88 9.12
CA MET A 624 -20.97 5.79 7.67
C MET A 624 -21.82 4.64 7.17
N VAL A 625 -22.64 4.89 6.15
CA VAL A 625 -23.53 3.88 5.59
C VAL A 625 -23.43 3.84 4.07
N PHE A 626 -23.43 2.63 3.52
CA PHE A 626 -23.38 2.39 2.08
C PHE A 626 -24.42 1.35 1.69
N GLY A 627 -25.10 1.59 0.58
CA GLY A 627 -26.09 0.70 0.01
C GLY A 627 -25.75 0.38 -1.44
N LEU A 628 -25.75 -0.90 -1.77
CA LEU A 628 -25.62 -1.40 -3.13
C LEU A 628 -26.95 -1.98 -3.57
N ARG A 629 -27.47 -1.51 -4.70
CA ARG A 629 -28.68 -2.05 -5.32
C ARG A 629 -28.38 -2.54 -6.72
N ARG A 630 -29.01 -3.65 -7.07
CA ARG A 630 -28.91 -4.25 -8.39
C ARG A 630 -30.23 -4.18 -9.13
N PHE A 631 -30.19 -3.70 -10.36
CA PHE A 631 -31.31 -3.68 -11.28
C PHE A 631 -30.94 -4.50 -12.51
N ARG A 632 -31.87 -5.36 -12.95
CA ARG A 632 -31.72 -6.02 -14.25
C ARG A 632 -32.07 -5.01 -15.34
N GLY A 633 -31.19 -4.88 -16.33
CA GLY A 633 -31.47 -4.10 -17.52
C GLY A 633 -32.61 -4.71 -18.35
N PRO A 634 -33.21 -3.92 -19.27
CA PRO A 634 -34.21 -4.41 -20.21
C PRO A 634 -33.65 -5.43 -21.22
N GLU A 635 -32.34 -5.41 -21.48
CA GLU A 635 -31.62 -6.42 -22.27
C GLU A 635 -30.89 -7.40 -21.36
N ALA A 636 -30.84 -8.68 -21.75
CA ALA A 636 -30.37 -9.78 -20.90
C ALA A 636 -28.88 -9.73 -20.52
N ASP A 637 -28.08 -8.88 -21.18
CA ASP A 637 -26.61 -8.83 -21.03
C ASP A 637 -26.11 -7.59 -20.24
N HIS A 638 -27.02 -6.78 -19.69
CA HIS A 638 -26.67 -5.59 -18.93
C HIS A 638 -27.27 -5.61 -17.51
N GLU A 639 -26.43 -5.48 -16.49
CA GLU A 639 -26.84 -5.22 -15.09
C GLU A 639 -26.52 -3.76 -14.73
N THR A 640 -27.46 -3.06 -14.11
CA THR A 640 -27.23 -1.73 -13.56
C THR A 640 -27.05 -1.84 -12.05
N VAL A 641 -25.96 -1.27 -11.54
CA VAL A 641 -25.65 -1.24 -10.11
C VAL A 641 -25.71 0.22 -9.63
N ALA A 642 -26.48 0.47 -8.58
CA ALA A 642 -26.52 1.77 -7.92
C ALA A 642 -25.80 1.68 -6.57
N VAL A 643 -24.86 2.60 -6.34
CA VAL A 643 -24.17 2.79 -5.07
C VAL A 643 -24.71 4.05 -4.42
N GLU A 644 -25.18 3.93 -3.19
CA GLU A 644 -25.61 5.04 -2.34
C GLU A 644 -24.69 5.07 -1.11
N GLY A 645 -24.25 6.25 -0.69
CA GLY A 645 -23.36 6.40 0.46
C GLY A 645 -23.69 7.67 1.25
N TYR A 646 -23.77 7.55 2.57
CA TYR A 646 -24.08 8.67 3.47
C TYR A 646 -23.11 8.70 4.64
N ILE A 647 -22.73 9.91 5.03
CA ILE A 647 -22.04 10.23 6.29
C ILE A 647 -22.94 11.24 6.98
N ALA A 648 -23.51 10.87 8.13
CA ALA A 648 -24.52 11.70 8.75
C ALA A 648 -24.53 11.57 10.28
N PRO A 649 -24.61 12.68 11.05
CA PRO A 649 -24.73 14.06 10.58
C PRO A 649 -23.43 14.62 9.98
N PHE A 650 -23.55 15.38 8.89
CA PHE A 650 -22.41 16.14 8.36
C PHE A 650 -22.30 17.48 9.10
N ASP A 651 -21.39 17.58 10.07
CA ASP A 651 -21.12 18.83 10.79
C ASP A 651 -20.03 19.65 10.09
N ALA A 652 -20.40 20.81 9.55
CA ALA A 652 -19.48 21.67 8.80
C ALA A 652 -18.28 22.14 9.64
N ASP A 653 -18.43 22.27 10.97
CA ASP A 653 -17.34 22.68 11.86
C ASP A 653 -16.32 21.54 12.06
N LYS A 654 -16.79 20.29 12.02
CA LYS A 654 -15.99 19.08 12.14
C LYS A 654 -15.24 18.74 10.85
N TYR A 655 -15.88 18.91 9.68
CA TYR A 655 -15.30 18.56 8.37
C TYR A 655 -14.41 19.65 7.74
N GLY A 656 -14.02 20.67 8.52
CA GLY A 656 -12.94 21.60 8.19
C GLY A 656 -13.25 22.60 7.08
N TRP A 657 -12.23 22.94 6.28
CA TRP A 657 -12.33 23.92 5.18
C TRP A 657 -13.48 23.60 4.22
N ILE A 658 -13.66 22.32 3.84
CA ILE A 658 -14.72 21.87 2.93
C ILE A 658 -16.10 22.24 3.48
N GLY A 659 -16.38 21.92 4.75
CA GLY A 659 -17.65 22.26 5.39
C GLY A 659 -17.93 23.77 5.40
N LYS A 660 -16.88 24.58 5.61
CA LYS A 660 -16.98 26.05 5.58
C LYS A 660 -17.23 26.63 4.18
N GLN A 661 -16.80 25.92 3.12
CA GLN A 661 -17.03 26.32 1.73
C GLN A 661 -18.41 25.93 1.20
N LEU A 662 -19.09 24.96 1.83
CA LEU A 662 -20.37 24.44 1.37
C LEU A 662 -21.54 25.33 1.82
N GLY A 663 -22.47 25.57 0.89
CA GLY A 663 -23.74 26.24 1.14
C GLY A 663 -24.70 25.33 1.92
N ALA A 664 -25.80 25.90 2.42
CA ALA A 664 -26.84 25.10 3.09
C ALA A 664 -27.40 24.00 2.15
N PRO A 665 -27.88 22.86 2.67
CA PRO A 665 -28.52 21.84 1.84
C PRO A 665 -29.69 22.44 1.04
N THR A 666 -29.79 22.10 -0.24
CA THR A 666 -30.85 22.60 -1.12
C THR A 666 -31.58 21.43 -1.77
N MET A 667 -32.88 21.60 -2.01
CA MET A 667 -33.71 20.60 -2.69
C MET A 667 -33.61 20.69 -4.22
N THR A 668 -32.84 21.66 -4.72
CA THR A 668 -32.63 21.93 -6.15
C THR A 668 -31.46 21.10 -6.67
N ARG A 669 -31.73 20.25 -7.66
CA ARG A 669 -30.73 19.46 -8.40
C ARG A 669 -30.76 19.84 -9.87
N PHE A 670 -29.60 20.03 -10.48
CA PHE A 670 -29.50 20.24 -11.91
C PHE A 670 -29.66 18.91 -12.64
N ARG A 671 -30.49 18.89 -13.69
CA ARG A 671 -30.59 17.72 -14.58
C ARG A 671 -29.32 17.69 -15.43
N GLN A 672 -28.42 16.75 -15.10
CA GLN A 672 -27.21 16.49 -15.87
C GLN A 672 -27.55 15.66 -17.12
N PRO A 673 -26.77 15.78 -18.21
CA PRO A 673 -26.96 14.98 -19.40
C PRO A 673 -26.89 13.48 -19.12
N GLU A 674 -27.75 12.70 -19.78
CA GLU A 674 -27.80 11.24 -19.61
C GLU A 674 -26.55 10.51 -20.14
N SER A 675 -25.75 11.18 -20.97
CA SER A 675 -24.49 10.66 -21.51
C SER A 675 -23.28 10.86 -20.60
N ASP A 676 -23.48 11.39 -19.39
CA ASP A 676 -22.40 11.55 -18.42
C ASP A 676 -22.10 10.22 -17.73
N LEU A 677 -20.86 9.74 -17.85
CA LEU A 677 -20.36 8.58 -17.12
C LEU A 677 -20.23 8.87 -15.61
N VAL A 678 -19.76 10.07 -15.27
CA VAL A 678 -19.66 10.57 -13.90
C VAL A 678 -20.14 12.00 -13.89
N SER A 679 -20.98 12.37 -12.94
CA SER A 679 -21.47 13.73 -12.81
C SER A 679 -21.54 14.13 -11.34
N ALA A 680 -21.16 15.38 -11.08
CA ALA A 680 -21.05 15.93 -9.72
C ALA A 680 -21.68 17.31 -9.68
N GLN A 681 -22.35 17.62 -8.57
CA GLN A 681 -22.78 18.97 -8.24
C GLN A 681 -22.47 19.28 -6.79
N VAL A 682 -22.09 20.52 -6.52
CA VAL A 682 -21.73 21.00 -5.19
C VAL A 682 -22.35 22.37 -5.00
N HIS A 683 -23.05 22.57 -3.88
CA HIS A 683 -23.57 23.88 -3.49
C HIS A 683 -22.56 24.58 -2.59
N MET A 684 -22.09 25.75 -3.01
CA MET A 684 -21.00 26.51 -2.41
C MET A 684 -21.55 27.77 -1.74
N ARG A 685 -20.96 28.13 -0.60
CA ARG A 685 -21.29 29.32 0.18
C ARG A 685 -20.66 30.58 -0.43
N ALA A 686 -21.37 31.69 -0.38
CA ALA A 686 -20.85 33.02 -0.68
C ALA A 686 -19.58 33.32 0.13
N GLY A 687 -18.56 33.90 -0.52
CA GLY A 687 -17.32 34.38 0.12
C GLY A 687 -16.36 33.33 0.70
N ALA A 688 -16.75 32.05 0.81
CA ALA A 688 -15.92 30.98 1.37
C ALA A 688 -15.68 29.81 0.40
N GLY A 689 -16.25 29.85 -0.82
CA GLY A 689 -16.10 28.81 -1.84
C GLY A 689 -14.84 28.90 -2.71
N LEU A 690 -14.67 27.94 -3.61
CA LEU A 690 -13.58 27.88 -4.62
C LEU A 690 -13.52 29.08 -5.58
N ALA A 691 -14.61 29.84 -5.66
CA ALA A 691 -14.76 31.05 -6.46
C ALA A 691 -15.30 32.16 -5.56
N SER A 692 -14.76 33.38 -5.71
CA SER A 692 -15.24 34.54 -4.96
C SER A 692 -16.59 34.99 -5.52
N SER A 693 -17.68 34.70 -4.81
CA SER A 693 -19.04 35.09 -5.17
C SER A 693 -19.74 35.77 -3.98
N ASP A 694 -20.50 36.82 -4.28
CA ASP A 694 -21.35 37.55 -3.31
C ASP A 694 -22.61 36.77 -2.90
N SER A 695 -22.94 35.70 -3.63
CA SER A 695 -24.08 34.82 -3.35
C SER A 695 -23.67 33.35 -3.41
N ASP A 696 -24.39 32.51 -2.68
CA ASP A 696 -24.27 31.06 -2.80
C ASP A 696 -24.44 30.64 -4.27
N TYR A 697 -23.68 29.64 -4.69
CA TYR A 697 -23.60 29.22 -6.08
C TYR A 697 -23.41 27.71 -6.18
N TYR A 698 -23.79 27.13 -7.30
CA TYR A 698 -23.53 25.73 -7.61
C TYR A 698 -22.33 25.61 -8.52
N LEU A 699 -21.47 24.64 -8.22
CA LEU A 699 -20.52 24.09 -9.18
C LEU A 699 -21.07 22.76 -9.65
N LEU A 700 -21.07 22.54 -10.95
CA LEU A 700 -21.47 21.28 -11.55
C LEU A 700 -20.40 20.85 -12.56
N GLY A 701 -20.29 19.55 -12.77
CA GLY A 701 -19.39 19.03 -13.79
C GLY A 701 -19.72 17.59 -14.12
N GLY A 702 -19.30 17.16 -15.29
CA GLY A 702 -19.50 15.79 -15.73
C GLY A 702 -18.43 15.33 -16.69
N LEU A 703 -18.14 14.05 -16.61
CA LEU A 703 -17.32 13.30 -17.54
C LEU A 703 -18.25 12.60 -18.51
N LYS A 704 -18.11 12.87 -19.81
CA LYS A 704 -18.86 12.17 -20.85
C LYS A 704 -18.36 10.74 -21.01
N ASP A 705 -19.27 9.85 -21.36
CA ASP A 705 -18.94 8.51 -21.80
C ASP A 705 -18.02 8.58 -23.04
N ALA A 706 -16.75 8.22 -22.84
CA ALA A 706 -15.71 8.22 -23.84
C ALA A 706 -14.67 7.15 -23.50
N ARG A 707 -14.02 6.59 -24.53
CA ARG A 707 -12.89 5.69 -24.33
C ARG A 707 -11.74 6.46 -23.70
N LEU A 708 -11.49 6.22 -22.41
CA LEU A 708 -10.34 6.80 -21.73
C LEU A 708 -9.05 6.30 -22.39
N PRO A 709 -8.06 7.16 -22.65
CA PRO A 709 -6.76 6.73 -23.15
C PRO A 709 -6.08 5.85 -22.09
N GLU A 710 -5.44 4.76 -22.52
CA GLU A 710 -4.68 3.86 -21.66
C GLU A 710 -3.42 4.60 -21.15
N LEU A 711 -3.52 5.17 -19.94
CA LEU A 711 -2.48 6.01 -19.33
C LEU A 711 -1.15 5.28 -19.09
N ASP A 712 -1.19 3.94 -19.04
CA ASP A 712 -0.03 3.07 -18.85
C ASP A 712 0.84 2.96 -20.11
N LYS A 713 0.32 3.37 -21.28
CA LYS A 713 1.06 3.38 -22.55
C LYS A 713 1.60 4.77 -22.92
N VAL A 714 1.43 5.75 -22.03
CA VAL A 714 1.81 7.15 -22.28
C VAL A 714 2.99 7.52 -21.40
N ASP A 715 4.19 7.47 -21.95
CA ASP A 715 5.40 7.89 -21.25
C ASP A 715 5.54 9.41 -21.19
N GLY A 716 5.95 9.92 -20.03
CA GLY A 716 6.22 11.33 -19.79
C GLY A 716 5.03 12.13 -19.23
N LEU A 717 5.33 12.99 -18.27
CA LEU A 717 4.36 13.80 -17.51
C LEU A 717 3.55 14.77 -18.40
N LEU A 718 4.18 15.32 -19.43
CA LEU A 718 3.56 16.20 -20.42
C LEU A 718 2.59 15.45 -21.34
N ASN A 719 2.93 14.23 -21.76
CA ASN A 719 2.07 13.43 -22.64
C ASN A 719 0.84 12.90 -21.89
N LYS A 720 1.00 12.52 -20.61
CA LYS A 720 -0.13 12.19 -19.72
C LYS A 720 -1.06 13.40 -19.54
N PHE A 721 -0.51 14.63 -19.45
CA PHE A 721 -1.30 15.86 -19.37
C PHE A 721 -2.12 16.12 -20.64
N THR A 722 -1.53 15.91 -21.83
CA THR A 722 -2.26 16.01 -23.11
C THR A 722 -3.29 14.89 -23.30
N ALA A 723 -3.04 13.69 -22.79
CA ALA A 723 -4.02 12.60 -22.78
C ALA A 723 -5.22 12.96 -21.87
N PHE A 724 -4.98 13.59 -20.73
CA PHE A 724 -6.05 14.11 -19.85
C PHE A 724 -6.87 15.23 -20.50
N ALA A 725 -6.26 16.09 -21.32
CA ALA A 725 -6.96 17.12 -22.07
C ALA A 725 -7.89 16.56 -23.17
N SER A 726 -7.72 15.29 -23.57
CA SER A 726 -8.59 14.61 -24.53
C SER A 726 -9.86 14.01 -23.91
N VAL A 727 -9.95 14.01 -22.57
CA VAL A 727 -11.10 13.46 -21.86
C VAL A 727 -12.24 14.48 -21.88
N PRO A 728 -13.43 14.14 -22.42
CA PRO A 728 -14.54 15.08 -22.53
C PRO A 728 -15.17 15.35 -21.17
N ILE A 729 -14.65 16.36 -20.48
CA ILE A 729 -15.13 16.87 -19.19
C ILE A 729 -15.73 18.25 -19.42
N TYR A 730 -16.84 18.54 -18.74
CA TYR A 730 -17.39 19.90 -18.65
C TYR A 730 -17.49 20.34 -17.19
N ILE A 731 -17.36 21.64 -16.96
CA ILE A 731 -17.56 22.27 -15.65
C ILE A 731 -18.46 23.50 -15.87
N GLY A 732 -19.45 23.67 -14.99
CA GLY A 732 -20.40 24.78 -15.03
C GLY A 732 -20.59 25.39 -13.65
N ALA A 733 -21.10 26.62 -13.62
CA ALA A 733 -21.52 27.30 -12.40
C ALA A 733 -22.89 27.97 -12.56
N TRP A 734 -23.65 28.05 -11.48
CA TRP A 734 -24.97 28.71 -11.44
C TRP A 734 -25.12 29.52 -10.15
N PRO A 735 -25.76 30.71 -10.14
CA PRO A 735 -26.43 31.39 -11.24
C PRO A 735 -25.53 32.19 -12.18
N LYS A 736 -24.25 32.29 -11.86
CA LYS A 736 -23.24 33.06 -12.60
C LYS A 736 -22.27 32.09 -13.30
N PRO A 737 -22.45 31.79 -14.59
CA PRO A 737 -21.58 30.83 -15.31
C PRO A 737 -20.12 31.28 -15.39
N ASP A 738 -19.87 32.59 -15.38
CA ASP A 738 -18.56 33.22 -15.35
C ASP A 738 -17.72 32.88 -14.10
N LEU A 739 -18.36 32.40 -13.02
CA LEU A 739 -17.63 31.91 -11.84
C LEU A 739 -16.68 30.75 -12.16
N VAL A 740 -16.95 29.98 -13.21
CA VAL A 740 -16.05 28.90 -13.66
C VAL A 740 -14.68 29.46 -14.02
N GLU A 741 -14.60 30.64 -14.63
CA GLU A 741 -13.32 31.28 -15.01
C GLU A 741 -12.48 31.70 -13.81
N SER A 742 -13.11 31.92 -12.66
CA SER A 742 -12.44 32.31 -11.41
C SER A 742 -11.93 31.11 -10.59
N LEU A 743 -12.15 29.88 -11.07
CA LEU A 743 -11.63 28.68 -10.42
C LEU A 743 -10.09 28.65 -10.44
N PRO A 744 -9.45 28.07 -9.41
CA PRO A 744 -7.99 28.03 -9.30
C PRO A 744 -7.32 27.43 -10.56
N LEU A 745 -6.13 27.95 -10.90
CA LEU A 745 -5.26 27.50 -12.00
C LEU A 745 -5.84 27.60 -13.41
N GLY A 746 -6.91 28.36 -13.61
CA GLY A 746 -7.52 28.51 -14.93
C GLY A 746 -8.16 27.23 -15.45
N ILE A 747 -8.52 26.28 -14.57
CA ILE A 747 -9.26 25.06 -14.94
C ILE A 747 -10.53 25.44 -15.71
N GLY A 748 -11.23 26.48 -15.29
CA GLY A 748 -12.43 26.92 -15.98
C GLY A 748 -12.23 27.34 -17.44
N ARG A 749 -11.06 27.88 -17.81
CA ARG A 749 -10.79 28.35 -19.18
C ARG A 749 -10.55 27.24 -20.20
N ASN A 750 -10.19 26.05 -19.73
CA ASN A 750 -9.90 24.90 -20.59
C ASN A 750 -11.09 23.94 -20.74
N PHE A 751 -12.13 24.08 -19.91
CA PHE A 751 -13.27 23.14 -19.81
C PHE A 751 -14.65 23.81 -19.82
N SER A 752 -14.71 25.14 -20.02
CA SER A 752 -15.96 25.92 -20.19
C SER A 752 -16.64 25.68 -21.52
#